data_AF-A0A3N6FNP9-F1
#
_entry.id   AF-A0A3N6FNP9-F1
#
_cell.length_a   1.000
_cell.length_b   1.000
_cell.length_c   1.000
_cell.angle_alpha   90.00
_cell.angle_beta   90.00
_cell.angle_gamma   90.00
#
_symmetry.space_group_name_H-M   'P 1'
#
loop_
_entity.id
_entity.type
_entity.pdbx_description
1 polymer ?
#
loop_
_entity_poly.entity_id
_entity_poly.type
_entity_poly.pdbx_seq_one_letter_code
_entity_poly.pdbx_strand_id
1 'polypeptide(L)'
;MHSEGTAGRDSDHGQGDGSPRRAGDFLRSDSTEDARPWPETQPTPEPSEPSGQAAAPAPHKVIDGRYELLHSLGRGGMGEVWKALDTRLDRHVAVKGLLGRDAIGAATQEKMMQRARREAAAIAKIRHQNVVAVHDRVESGNQVWIVMDLLNARSLADLMREERRLPVRRTAAIGLQVLGGLRAVHEARVVHRDVKPANILFAKDDFAILADFGIATFDGAVPLTRAGELIGTFKYLAPELLGQTSQESAATPASDLWSLGVTLYEMVEGRHPFDRPNEYELLVAACQSDPLPMEHGEELAEVVGQLMHKDPGRRLGAERAEEMLQEILRTSTAKPDPVRPPAPVKEKATKPQPEAGEAEAGESEAGEAEAGEAEAPAPVPAPVRPQAPPPSPPQASRKRVPGRQKLLAVAVCAALVAGLGWFAVEQLRGDGDPGAGGRPGQGPVSEPYIKTHPVLKVGVKADQPGLSEKTKNGKYRGYEIDVAYAIAQDMGYSRDKVTFEPVSSENRSTILQKGDVDLVIATYSITEERKHAEAPDYSVAFAGPYYVASRSFMVRKKAKAVSIDDTRVLEKKKLEVCTARSSTYEAWLPKAGYNMTESLPSGYDRCVHDLLDPMSPVYAVSTDDVILAGFVKNNPTELKRLDSGPGAEGYGVAMNPDEKGLKGEVCSSLRKIMTDGVWEKLYADHLAPLLNRVSPPNKPKLTECPS
;
A
#
# COMPACT_ATOMS: atom_id res chain seq x y z
N MET A 1 50.01 -39.57 34.62
CA MET A 1 49.68 -38.73 33.44
C MET A 1 49.12 -39.66 32.38
N HIS A 2 47.95 -39.33 31.80
CA HIS A 2 47.36 -39.99 30.60
C HIS A 2 47.00 -41.49 30.77
N SER A 3 46.02 -42.06 30.05
CA SER A 3 44.87 -41.46 29.32
C SER A 3 43.86 -42.55 29.00
N GLU A 4 42.58 -42.29 29.20
CA GLU A 4 41.46 -43.14 28.76
C GLU A 4 40.82 -42.56 27.49
N GLY A 5 40.08 -43.31 26.67
CA GLY A 5 39.71 -44.72 26.77
C GLY A 5 38.39 -44.94 26.04
N THR A 6 38.37 -45.77 24.99
CA THR A 6 37.27 -45.78 24.01
C THR A 6 36.21 -46.84 24.27
N ALA A 7 34.95 -46.40 24.20
CA ALA A 7 33.77 -47.15 23.74
C ALA A 7 33.25 -48.34 24.59
N GLY A 8 31.93 -48.51 24.55
CA GLY A 8 31.20 -49.61 25.19
C GLY A 8 29.73 -49.24 25.38
N ARG A 9 28.85 -49.73 24.52
CA ARG A 9 27.39 -49.80 24.77
C ARG A 9 27.09 -51.22 25.23
N ASP A 10 26.23 -51.39 26.23
CA ASP A 10 25.44 -52.62 26.34
C ASP A 10 24.12 -52.47 27.11
N SER A 11 23.26 -53.47 26.91
CA SER A 11 21.96 -53.81 27.52
C SER A 11 21.37 -52.99 28.70
N ASP A 12 20.22 -52.35 28.43
CA ASP A 12 18.84 -52.67 28.92
C ASP A 12 18.52 -53.00 30.41
N HIS A 13 17.21 -52.88 30.75
CA HIS A 13 16.52 -53.04 32.05
C HIS A 13 16.67 -51.86 33.04
N GLY A 14 15.66 -51.46 33.84
CA GLY A 14 14.23 -51.81 33.81
C GLY A 14 13.44 -51.46 35.10
N GLN A 15 12.38 -50.64 34.97
CA GLN A 15 11.23 -50.44 35.91
C GLN A 15 11.46 -49.81 37.31
N GLY A 16 10.35 -49.39 37.97
CA GLY A 16 10.26 -48.66 39.26
C GLY A 16 10.34 -47.13 39.06
N ASP A 17 9.29 -46.32 39.21
CA ASP A 17 8.29 -46.15 40.29
C ASP A 17 8.91 -45.85 41.68
N GLY A 18 8.40 -44.81 42.36
CA GLY A 18 9.05 -44.23 43.55
C GLY A 18 8.69 -42.77 43.91
N SER A 19 7.43 -42.37 43.81
CA SER A 19 6.92 -41.18 44.52
C SER A 19 6.79 -41.45 46.05
N PRO A 20 6.51 -40.47 46.95
CA PRO A 20 6.48 -38.99 46.83
C PRO A 20 7.19 -38.27 48.03
N ARG A 21 6.84 -36.98 48.27
CA ARG A 21 6.89 -36.19 49.54
C ARG A 21 8.16 -35.34 49.78
N ARG A 22 8.15 -34.31 50.64
CA ARG A 22 7.22 -33.17 50.94
C ARG A 22 7.84 -32.40 52.12
N ALA A 23 7.70 -31.06 52.14
CA ALA A 23 8.13 -30.15 53.22
C ALA A 23 9.67 -30.08 53.48
N GLY A 24 10.21 -28.97 53.99
CA GLY A 24 9.54 -27.68 54.26
C GLY A 24 10.47 -26.59 54.79
N ASP A 25 9.97 -25.36 54.71
CA ASP A 25 10.26 -24.12 55.45
C ASP A 25 11.61 -23.95 56.17
N PHE A 26 12.33 -22.85 55.85
CA PHE A 26 13.22 -22.19 56.81
C PHE A 26 13.18 -20.65 56.73
N LEU A 27 12.42 -20.07 57.67
CA LEU A 27 12.51 -18.75 58.33
C LEU A 27 12.31 -17.41 57.57
N ARG A 28 11.53 -16.54 58.25
CA ARG A 28 11.29 -15.10 58.02
C ARG A 28 12.39 -14.23 58.66
N SER A 29 12.66 -13.09 58.02
CA SER A 29 12.79 -11.74 58.63
C SER A 29 12.93 -10.72 57.48
N ASP A 30 11.99 -9.85 57.09
CA ASP A 30 11.01 -9.00 57.79
C ASP A 30 11.57 -7.63 58.22
N SER A 31 11.43 -6.62 57.34
CA SER A 31 11.38 -5.18 57.66
C SER A 31 10.83 -4.33 56.48
N THR A 32 9.95 -3.37 56.79
CA THR A 32 9.29 -2.38 55.90
C THR A 32 9.96 -0.99 56.01
N GLU A 33 9.55 0.18 55.46
CA GLU A 33 8.41 0.75 54.68
C GLU A 33 8.97 1.75 53.61
N ASP A 34 8.29 2.54 52.75
CA ASP A 34 6.89 2.74 52.29
C ASP A 34 6.98 3.02 50.77
N ALA A 35 6.12 2.40 49.94
CA ALA A 35 5.89 2.80 48.55
C ALA A 35 4.42 2.53 48.18
N ARG A 36 3.59 3.57 48.14
CA ARG A 36 2.13 3.44 48.13
C ARG A 36 1.57 3.04 46.75
N PRO A 37 0.70 2.01 46.66
CA PRO A 37 -0.01 1.68 45.43
C PRO A 37 -1.20 2.62 45.17
N TRP A 38 -1.67 2.60 43.92
CA TRP A 38 -2.89 3.29 43.49
C TRP A 38 -4.17 2.54 43.93
N PRO A 39 -5.32 3.21 44.09
CA PRO A 39 -6.50 2.63 44.72
C PRO A 39 -7.16 1.53 43.87
N GLU A 40 -7.56 0.46 44.56
CA GLU A 40 -8.16 -0.75 44.00
C GLU A 40 -9.66 -0.56 43.70
N THR A 41 -10.11 -0.94 42.51
CA THR A 41 -11.52 -0.86 42.12
C THR A 41 -12.31 -2.04 42.69
N GLN A 42 -13.42 -1.74 43.37
CA GLN A 42 -14.27 -2.76 43.98
C GLN A 42 -14.87 -3.73 42.93
N PRO A 43 -15.08 -5.02 43.27
CA PRO A 43 -15.66 -6.00 42.36
C PRO A 43 -17.12 -5.69 42.04
N THR A 44 -17.45 -5.61 40.76
CA THR A 44 -18.84 -5.59 40.27
C THR A 44 -19.47 -6.98 40.36
N PRO A 45 -20.79 -7.09 40.63
CA PRO A 45 -21.49 -8.37 40.68
C PRO A 45 -21.56 -9.06 39.30
N GLU A 46 -21.74 -10.38 39.32
CA GLU A 46 -21.82 -11.21 38.11
C GLU A 46 -23.03 -10.83 37.21
N PRO A 47 -22.86 -10.84 35.88
CA PRO A 47 -23.95 -10.55 34.96
C PRO A 47 -24.91 -11.75 34.84
N SER A 48 -26.15 -11.57 35.27
CA SER A 48 -27.24 -12.49 34.95
C SER A 48 -27.58 -12.46 33.45
N GLU A 49 -28.01 -13.60 32.90
CA GLU A 49 -28.28 -13.76 31.47
C GLU A 49 -29.40 -12.82 30.98
N PRO A 50 -29.16 -12.00 29.93
CA PRO A 50 -30.21 -11.21 29.30
C PRO A 50 -31.02 -12.07 28.32
N SER A 51 -32.31 -12.25 28.63
CA SER A 51 -33.28 -12.85 27.71
C SER A 51 -33.36 -12.06 26.39
N GLY A 52 -33.51 -12.78 25.27
CA GLY A 52 -33.32 -12.21 23.93
C GLY A 52 -34.31 -11.10 23.56
N GLN A 53 -33.78 -9.89 23.38
CA GLN A 53 -34.39 -8.85 22.54
C GLN A 53 -33.34 -8.37 21.52
N ALA A 54 -33.75 -8.19 20.26
CA ALA A 54 -32.82 -7.79 19.20
C ALA A 54 -32.41 -6.33 19.39
N ALA A 55 -31.10 -6.09 19.50
CA ALA A 55 -30.56 -4.73 19.53
C ALA A 55 -30.82 -4.01 18.19
N ALA A 56 -31.41 -2.82 18.25
CA ALA A 56 -31.60 -1.98 17.07
C ALA A 56 -30.24 -1.58 16.46
N PRO A 57 -30.14 -1.44 15.12
CA PRO A 57 -28.91 -1.01 14.47
C PRO A 57 -28.49 0.40 14.91
N ALA A 58 -27.18 0.64 14.94
CA ALA A 58 -26.62 1.95 15.25
C ALA A 58 -27.08 3.00 14.19
N PRO A 59 -27.29 4.27 14.58
CA PRO A 59 -27.87 5.27 13.69
C PRO A 59 -27.00 5.49 12.44
N HIS A 60 -27.60 5.26 11.28
CA HIS A 60 -27.00 5.55 10.00
C HIS A 60 -26.71 7.06 9.87
N LYS A 61 -25.58 7.41 9.24
CA LYS A 61 -25.20 8.81 9.04
C LYS A 61 -26.11 9.43 7.97
N VAL A 62 -27.07 10.26 8.37
CA VAL A 62 -27.95 10.95 7.42
C VAL A 62 -27.36 12.29 7.01
N ILE A 63 -27.21 12.51 5.71
CA ILE A 63 -26.83 13.79 5.10
C ILE A 63 -28.11 14.60 4.81
N ASP A 64 -28.16 15.86 5.27
CA ASP A 64 -29.28 16.82 5.09
C ASP A 64 -30.66 16.28 5.52
N GLY A 65 -30.69 15.39 6.52
CA GLY A 65 -31.94 14.77 7.00
C GLY A 65 -32.70 13.97 5.94
N ARG A 66 -32.05 13.59 4.83
CA ARG A 66 -32.67 12.95 3.66
C ARG A 66 -31.87 11.78 3.08
N TYR A 67 -30.55 11.87 3.07
CA TYR A 67 -29.69 10.88 2.42
C TYR A 67 -29.01 10.00 3.47
N GLU A 68 -29.64 8.87 3.75
CA GLU A 68 -29.16 7.90 4.74
C GLU A 68 -28.02 7.07 4.15
N LEU A 69 -26.78 7.27 4.63
CA LEU A 69 -25.61 6.55 4.12
C LEU A 69 -25.60 5.10 4.64
N LEU A 70 -25.63 4.15 3.70
CA LEU A 70 -25.74 2.71 3.99
C LEU A 70 -24.36 2.04 4.07
N HIS A 71 -23.56 2.15 3.02
CA HIS A 71 -22.17 1.66 2.98
C HIS A 71 -21.34 2.42 1.94
N SER A 72 -20.03 2.45 2.13
CA SER A 72 -19.09 3.00 1.13
C SER A 72 -19.03 2.08 -0.09
N LEU A 73 -19.01 2.68 -1.28
CA LEU A 73 -18.77 2.02 -2.56
C LEU A 73 -17.29 2.16 -2.99
N GLY A 74 -16.58 3.17 -2.46
CA GLY A 74 -15.19 3.43 -2.80
C GLY A 74 -14.64 4.66 -2.07
N ARG A 75 -13.31 4.70 -1.94
CA ARG A 75 -12.57 5.82 -1.34
C ARG A 75 -11.30 6.06 -2.13
N GLY A 76 -11.02 7.33 -2.43
CA GLY A 76 -9.83 7.74 -3.18
C GLY A 76 -9.43 9.19 -2.85
N GLY A 77 -8.39 9.70 -3.53
CA GLY A 77 -7.82 11.02 -3.24
C GLY A 77 -8.77 12.21 -3.39
N MET A 78 -9.92 12.04 -4.05
CA MET A 78 -10.95 13.08 -4.23
C MET A 78 -12.13 12.99 -3.23
N GLY A 79 -12.18 11.96 -2.38
CA GLY A 79 -13.24 11.77 -1.38
C GLY A 79 -13.72 10.32 -1.22
N GLU A 80 -14.87 10.18 -0.58
CA GLU A 80 -15.60 8.91 -0.42
C GLU A 80 -16.89 8.93 -1.24
N VAL A 81 -17.21 7.79 -1.87
CA VAL A 81 -18.49 7.55 -2.55
C VAL A 81 -19.28 6.53 -1.72
N TRP A 82 -20.52 6.86 -1.38
CA TRP A 82 -21.40 6.04 -0.55
C TRP A 82 -22.66 5.65 -1.32
N LYS A 83 -23.14 4.42 -1.11
CA LYS A 83 -24.52 4.06 -1.39
C LYS A 83 -25.40 4.66 -0.30
N ALA A 84 -26.44 5.39 -0.68
CA ALA A 84 -27.40 5.97 0.24
C ALA A 84 -28.84 5.64 -0.17
N LEU A 85 -29.76 5.80 0.77
CA LEU A 85 -31.20 5.86 0.54
C LEU A 85 -31.66 7.33 0.54
N ASP A 86 -32.34 7.77 -0.51
CA ASP A 86 -33.08 9.04 -0.53
C ASP A 86 -34.43 8.82 0.15
N THR A 87 -34.52 9.11 1.45
CA THR A 87 -35.69 8.77 2.29
C THR A 87 -36.96 9.54 1.93
N ARG A 88 -36.88 10.54 1.04
CA ARG A 88 -38.05 11.26 0.49
C ARG A 88 -38.57 10.67 -0.82
N LEU A 89 -37.74 9.91 -1.54
CA LEU A 89 -38.08 9.32 -2.85
C LEU A 89 -38.01 7.79 -2.86
N ASP A 90 -37.79 7.17 -1.69
CA ASP A 90 -37.63 5.73 -1.44
C ASP A 90 -36.78 5.01 -2.50
N ARG A 91 -35.62 5.59 -2.81
CA ARG A 91 -34.72 5.09 -3.86
C ARG A 91 -33.26 5.17 -3.47
N HIS A 92 -32.50 4.19 -3.95
CA HIS A 92 -31.06 4.15 -3.77
C HIS A 92 -30.35 5.11 -4.73
N VAL A 93 -29.34 5.81 -4.21
CA VAL A 93 -28.51 6.78 -4.93
C VAL A 93 -27.04 6.62 -4.56
N ALA A 94 -26.13 7.07 -5.42
CA ALA A 94 -24.73 7.25 -5.08
C ALA A 94 -24.50 8.68 -4.56
N VAL A 95 -23.71 8.83 -3.51
CA VAL A 95 -23.41 10.12 -2.87
C VAL A 95 -21.90 10.29 -2.73
N LYS A 96 -21.30 11.25 -3.45
CA LYS A 96 -19.87 11.56 -3.43
C LYS A 96 -19.59 12.79 -2.56
N GLY A 97 -18.77 12.64 -1.52
CA GLY A 97 -18.36 13.74 -0.65
C GLY A 97 -17.11 14.45 -1.14
N LEU A 98 -17.24 15.69 -1.60
CA LEU A 98 -16.15 16.52 -2.11
C LEU A 98 -15.48 17.31 -0.97
N LEU A 99 -14.15 17.26 -0.92
CA LEU A 99 -13.24 17.85 0.09
C LEU A 99 -13.21 17.12 1.44
N GLY A 100 -12.00 16.75 1.89
CA GLY A 100 -11.69 16.43 3.28
C GLY A 100 -11.46 17.71 4.10
N ARG A 101 -11.45 17.62 5.43
CA ARG A 101 -11.54 18.80 6.31
C ARG A 101 -10.22 19.55 6.55
N ASP A 102 -9.08 18.90 6.35
CA ASP A 102 -7.89 19.17 7.19
C ASP A 102 -6.63 19.57 6.40
N ALA A 103 -6.70 20.61 5.54
CA ALA A 103 -5.53 21.04 4.75
C ALA A 103 -5.44 22.55 4.39
N ILE A 104 -6.47 23.37 4.63
CA ILE A 104 -6.57 24.69 3.96
C ILE A 104 -7.17 25.77 4.86
N GLY A 105 -6.54 26.94 4.92
CA GLY A 105 -7.04 28.10 5.66
C GLY A 105 -8.42 28.60 5.15
N ALA A 106 -9.27 29.05 6.07
CA ALA A 106 -10.69 29.31 5.85
C ALA A 106 -11.03 30.20 4.62
N ALA A 107 -10.22 31.23 4.34
CA ALA A 107 -10.41 32.12 3.20
C ALA A 107 -10.21 31.45 1.82
N THR A 108 -9.52 30.31 1.77
CA THR A 108 -9.38 29.48 0.57
C THR A 108 -10.42 28.36 0.55
N GLN A 109 -10.80 27.81 1.71
CA GLN A 109 -11.88 26.83 1.81
C GLN A 109 -13.19 27.38 1.22
N GLU A 110 -13.64 28.58 1.60
CA GLU A 110 -14.88 29.15 1.05
C GLU A 110 -14.78 29.42 -0.46
N LYS A 111 -13.60 29.76 -0.99
CA LYS A 111 -13.39 29.88 -2.45
C LYS A 111 -13.52 28.54 -3.18
N MET A 112 -12.98 27.46 -2.62
CA MET A 112 -13.13 26.11 -3.15
C MET A 112 -14.57 25.61 -3.05
N MET A 113 -15.23 25.85 -1.92
CA MET A 113 -16.66 25.57 -1.77
C MET A 113 -17.47 26.33 -2.81
N GLN A 114 -17.26 27.65 -3.00
CA GLN A 114 -17.94 28.46 -4.03
C GLN A 114 -17.75 27.94 -5.46
N ARG A 115 -16.57 27.43 -5.81
CA ARG A 115 -16.29 26.78 -7.11
C ARG A 115 -17.08 25.47 -7.24
N ALA A 116 -16.94 24.57 -6.27
CA ALA A 116 -17.71 23.33 -6.20
C ALA A 116 -19.25 23.58 -6.18
N ARG A 117 -19.74 24.71 -5.64
CA ARG A 117 -21.16 25.11 -5.74
C ARG A 117 -21.57 25.33 -7.21
N ARG A 118 -20.73 26.02 -7.99
CA ARG A 118 -20.98 26.36 -9.40
C ARG A 118 -20.84 25.17 -10.33
N GLU A 119 -19.77 24.38 -10.18
CA GLU A 119 -19.52 23.20 -11.03
C GLU A 119 -20.59 22.14 -10.84
N ALA A 120 -20.96 21.81 -9.59
CA ALA A 120 -22.05 20.88 -9.33
C ALA A 120 -23.39 21.35 -9.91
N ALA A 121 -23.70 22.65 -9.84
CA ALA A 121 -24.89 23.26 -10.43
C ALA A 121 -24.84 23.38 -11.97
N ALA A 122 -23.68 23.19 -12.59
CA ALA A 122 -23.54 23.03 -14.04
C ALA A 122 -23.73 21.55 -14.44
N ILE A 123 -23.09 20.62 -13.72
CA ILE A 123 -23.18 19.18 -13.97
C ILE A 123 -24.63 18.68 -13.80
N ALA A 124 -25.37 19.15 -12.80
CA ALA A 124 -26.78 18.81 -12.59
C ALA A 124 -27.74 19.26 -13.71
N LYS A 125 -27.26 20.01 -14.71
CA LYS A 125 -28.02 20.38 -15.92
C LYS A 125 -27.75 19.45 -17.10
N ILE A 126 -26.67 18.67 -17.06
CA ILE A 126 -26.31 17.74 -18.13
C ILE A 126 -27.32 16.60 -18.14
N ARG A 127 -27.95 16.37 -19.29
CA ARG A 127 -28.90 15.28 -19.52
C ARG A 127 -28.52 14.58 -20.82
N HIS A 128 -27.63 13.60 -20.71
CA HIS A 128 -27.18 12.80 -21.84
C HIS A 128 -27.08 11.34 -21.42
N GLN A 129 -27.48 10.43 -22.32
CA GLN A 129 -27.52 8.99 -22.06
C GLN A 129 -26.15 8.42 -21.61
N ASN A 130 -25.04 8.93 -22.17
CA ASN A 130 -23.69 8.49 -21.84
C ASN A 130 -23.03 9.27 -20.68
N VAL A 131 -23.82 9.92 -19.80
CA VAL A 131 -23.33 10.66 -18.63
C VAL A 131 -24.18 10.32 -17.40
N VAL A 132 -23.55 10.05 -16.25
CA VAL A 132 -24.28 9.77 -15.00
C VAL A 132 -25.13 10.97 -14.58
N ALA A 133 -26.41 10.77 -14.30
CA ALA A 133 -27.28 11.89 -13.94
C ALA A 133 -27.04 12.32 -12.48
N VAL A 134 -26.62 13.57 -12.30
CA VAL A 134 -26.61 14.22 -10.97
C VAL A 134 -28.03 14.68 -10.64
N HIS A 135 -28.53 14.25 -9.49
CA HIS A 135 -29.88 14.51 -9.02
C HIS A 135 -29.97 15.72 -8.10
N ASP A 136 -28.99 15.87 -7.22
CA ASP A 136 -29.04 16.84 -6.12
C ASP A 136 -27.63 17.23 -5.66
N ARG A 137 -27.54 18.37 -4.98
CA ARG A 137 -26.28 18.96 -4.50
C ARG A 137 -26.49 19.53 -3.11
N VAL A 138 -25.85 18.90 -2.14
CA VAL A 138 -26.13 19.06 -0.71
C VAL A 138 -24.91 19.61 0.03
N GLU A 139 -25.11 20.37 1.10
CA GLU A 139 -24.03 20.84 2.00
C GLU A 139 -24.27 20.28 3.41
N SER A 140 -23.31 19.53 3.94
CA SER A 140 -23.41 18.96 5.30
C SER A 140 -22.03 18.73 5.90
N GLY A 141 -21.85 19.08 7.17
CA GLY A 141 -20.63 18.81 7.91
C GLY A 141 -19.39 19.59 7.45
N ASN A 142 -19.59 20.76 6.81
CA ASN A 142 -18.56 21.56 6.12
C ASN A 142 -17.98 20.87 4.86
N GLN A 143 -18.82 20.12 4.15
CA GLN A 143 -18.48 19.33 2.97
C GLN A 143 -19.60 19.45 1.92
N VAL A 144 -19.24 19.47 0.62
CA VAL A 144 -20.21 19.49 -0.49
C VAL A 144 -20.43 18.04 -0.96
N TRP A 145 -21.68 17.60 -1.02
CA TRP A 145 -22.06 16.26 -1.42
C TRP A 145 -22.82 16.29 -2.75
N ILE A 146 -22.42 15.42 -3.69
CA ILE A 146 -23.07 15.27 -5.00
C ILE A 146 -23.88 13.98 -4.97
N VAL A 147 -25.18 14.08 -5.24
CA VAL A 147 -26.10 12.93 -5.31
C VAL A 147 -26.33 12.59 -6.78
N MET A 148 -26.15 11.33 -7.16
CA MET A 148 -26.24 10.86 -8.54
C MET A 148 -26.85 9.45 -8.64
N ASP A 149 -27.16 9.01 -9.85
CA ASP A 149 -27.63 7.64 -10.11
C ASP A 149 -26.71 6.58 -9.49
N LEU A 150 -27.29 5.57 -8.84
CA LEU A 150 -26.55 4.40 -8.38
C LEU A 150 -26.39 3.39 -9.53
N LEU A 151 -25.25 3.48 -10.22
CA LEU A 151 -24.90 2.54 -11.28
C LEU A 151 -24.30 1.26 -10.66
N ASN A 152 -25.11 0.19 -10.56
CA ASN A 152 -24.63 -1.17 -10.28
C ASN A 152 -23.96 -1.74 -11.55
N ALA A 153 -22.82 -1.16 -11.92
CA ALA A 153 -22.16 -1.28 -13.22
C ALA A 153 -20.71 -1.76 -13.07
N ARG A 154 -20.22 -2.53 -14.05
CA ARG A 154 -18.80 -2.90 -14.16
C ARG A 154 -18.04 -1.74 -14.83
N SER A 155 -16.82 -1.43 -14.38
CA SER A 155 -16.00 -0.39 -15.03
C SER A 155 -15.29 -0.93 -16.28
N LEU A 156 -14.86 -0.02 -17.16
CA LEU A 156 -13.96 -0.34 -18.26
C LEU A 156 -12.58 -0.81 -17.75
N ALA A 157 -12.12 -0.34 -16.58
CA ALA A 157 -10.92 -0.86 -15.92
C ALA A 157 -11.05 -2.31 -15.42
N ASP A 158 -12.26 -2.79 -15.14
CA ASP A 158 -12.51 -4.20 -14.81
C ASP A 158 -12.64 -5.03 -16.10
N LEU A 159 -13.37 -4.51 -17.10
CA LEU A 159 -13.49 -5.13 -18.42
C LEU A 159 -12.12 -5.39 -19.07
N MET A 160 -11.24 -4.39 -19.04
CA MET A 160 -9.86 -4.51 -19.55
C MET A 160 -9.00 -5.46 -18.71
N ARG A 161 -9.29 -5.65 -17.41
CA ARG A 161 -8.58 -6.63 -16.57
C ARG A 161 -8.98 -8.07 -16.90
N GLU A 162 -10.24 -8.29 -17.28
CA GLU A 162 -10.76 -9.58 -17.72
C GLU A 162 -10.32 -9.94 -19.14
N GLU A 163 -10.54 -9.05 -20.11
CA GLU A 163 -10.33 -9.32 -21.55
C GLU A 163 -8.90 -9.00 -22.02
N ARG A 164 -8.11 -8.25 -21.24
CA ARG A 164 -6.77 -7.68 -21.54
C ARG A 164 -6.71 -6.69 -22.70
N ARG A 165 -7.41 -6.96 -23.81
CA ARG A 165 -7.52 -6.11 -25.01
C ARG A 165 -8.91 -6.26 -25.61
N LEU A 166 -9.48 -5.16 -26.08
CA LEU A 166 -10.79 -5.08 -26.70
C LEU A 166 -10.63 -4.97 -28.23
N PRO A 167 -11.47 -5.66 -29.04
CA PRO A 167 -11.46 -5.53 -30.48
C PRO A 167 -11.69 -4.08 -30.92
N VAL A 168 -10.97 -3.63 -31.95
CA VAL A 168 -11.06 -2.27 -32.53
C VAL A 168 -12.50 -1.77 -32.68
N ARG A 169 -13.39 -2.61 -33.23
CA ARG A 169 -14.80 -2.28 -33.45
C ARG A 169 -15.59 -2.04 -32.15
N ARG A 170 -15.26 -2.75 -31.06
CA ARG A 170 -15.85 -2.51 -29.72
C ARG A 170 -15.26 -1.24 -29.10
N THR A 171 -13.95 -1.04 -29.23
CA THR A 171 -13.28 0.19 -28.79
C THR A 171 -13.84 1.45 -29.46
N ALA A 172 -14.05 1.43 -30.78
CA ALA A 172 -14.64 2.56 -31.50
C ALA A 172 -16.09 2.84 -31.06
N ALA A 173 -16.89 1.80 -30.81
CA ALA A 173 -18.27 1.93 -30.32
C ALA A 173 -18.35 2.49 -28.88
N ILE A 174 -17.41 2.13 -28.01
CA ILE A 174 -17.28 2.71 -26.66
C ILE A 174 -16.75 4.16 -26.76
N GLY A 175 -15.77 4.41 -27.63
CA GLY A 175 -15.19 5.72 -27.87
C GLY A 175 -16.24 6.76 -28.30
N LEU A 176 -17.11 6.40 -29.24
CA LEU A 176 -18.23 7.25 -29.65
C LEU A 176 -19.21 7.57 -28.51
N GLN A 177 -19.50 6.59 -27.66
CA GLN A 177 -20.38 6.78 -26.49
C GLN A 177 -19.76 7.74 -25.47
N VAL A 178 -18.48 7.54 -25.11
CA VAL A 178 -17.75 8.44 -24.21
C VAL A 178 -17.61 9.84 -24.81
N LEU A 179 -17.34 9.93 -26.12
CA LEU A 179 -17.21 11.18 -26.86
C LEU A 179 -18.52 11.98 -26.91
N GLY A 180 -19.66 11.33 -27.16
CA GLY A 180 -20.98 11.95 -27.04
C GLY A 180 -21.28 12.42 -25.62
N GLY A 181 -20.85 11.66 -24.61
CA GLY A 181 -20.85 12.10 -23.21
C GLY A 181 -20.04 13.37 -22.99
N LEU A 182 -18.79 13.41 -23.46
CA LEU A 182 -17.91 14.58 -23.35
C LEU A 182 -18.47 15.81 -24.08
N ARG A 183 -19.04 15.64 -25.28
CA ARG A 183 -19.72 16.73 -26.01
C ARG A 183 -20.81 17.38 -25.14
N ALA A 184 -21.70 16.60 -24.53
CA ALA A 184 -22.74 17.11 -23.65
C ALA A 184 -22.20 17.79 -22.37
N VAL A 185 -21.04 17.35 -21.86
CA VAL A 185 -20.32 18.01 -20.75
C VAL A 185 -19.75 19.37 -21.20
N HIS A 186 -19.13 19.42 -22.38
CA HIS A 186 -18.51 20.63 -22.93
C HIS A 186 -19.54 21.68 -23.35
N GLU A 187 -20.68 21.26 -23.92
CA GLU A 187 -21.83 22.13 -24.24
C GLU A 187 -22.41 22.81 -22.98
N ALA A 188 -22.42 22.11 -21.84
CA ALA A 188 -22.76 22.68 -20.53
C ALA A 188 -21.68 23.61 -19.93
N ARG A 189 -20.58 23.83 -20.65
CA ARG A 189 -19.37 24.59 -20.24
C ARG A 189 -18.67 23.98 -19.01
N VAL A 190 -18.71 22.67 -18.90
CA VAL A 190 -17.96 21.87 -17.92
C VAL A 190 -16.80 21.16 -18.64
N VAL A 191 -15.80 20.71 -17.90
CA VAL A 191 -14.71 19.83 -18.36
C VAL A 191 -14.66 18.66 -17.39
N HIS A 192 -14.49 17.42 -17.87
CA HIS A 192 -14.62 16.22 -17.06
C HIS A 192 -13.41 16.00 -16.11
N ARG A 193 -12.20 16.30 -16.60
CA ARG A 193 -10.91 16.33 -15.88
C ARG A 193 -10.35 14.99 -15.39
N ASP A 194 -11.17 13.94 -15.33
CA ASP A 194 -10.77 12.59 -14.91
C ASP A 194 -11.40 11.53 -15.84
N VAL A 195 -11.11 11.61 -17.15
CA VAL A 195 -11.54 10.58 -18.13
C VAL A 195 -10.53 9.43 -18.11
N LYS A 196 -10.97 8.22 -17.75
CA LYS A 196 -10.14 7.02 -17.65
C LYS A 196 -11.01 5.75 -17.58
N PRO A 197 -10.46 4.54 -17.83
CA PRO A 197 -11.18 3.27 -17.71
C PRO A 197 -11.94 3.05 -16.39
N ALA A 198 -11.45 3.55 -15.26
CA ALA A 198 -12.14 3.40 -13.97
C ALA A 198 -13.42 4.25 -13.85
N ASN A 199 -13.52 5.34 -14.63
CA ASN A 199 -14.61 6.31 -14.58
C ASN A 199 -15.62 6.13 -15.75
N ILE A 200 -15.43 5.08 -16.57
CA ILE A 200 -16.35 4.68 -17.64
C ILE A 200 -17.03 3.40 -17.17
N LEU A 201 -18.34 3.45 -16.95
CA LEU A 201 -19.14 2.39 -16.34
C LEU A 201 -20.13 1.81 -17.34
N PHE A 202 -20.29 0.49 -17.36
CA PHE A 202 -21.22 -0.20 -18.24
C PHE A 202 -22.58 -0.43 -17.59
N ALA A 203 -23.60 0.21 -18.16
CA ALA A 203 -25.00 -0.10 -17.88
C ALA A 203 -25.39 -1.47 -18.46
N LYS A 204 -26.69 -1.78 -18.44
CA LYS A 204 -27.22 -2.94 -19.16
C LYS A 204 -26.87 -2.83 -20.66
N ASP A 205 -26.73 -3.98 -21.31
CA ASP A 205 -26.52 -4.10 -22.74
C ASP A 205 -25.21 -3.45 -23.27
N ASP A 206 -24.14 -3.52 -22.46
CA ASP A 206 -22.76 -3.06 -22.76
C ASP A 206 -22.65 -1.55 -23.09
N PHE A 207 -23.61 -0.76 -22.62
CA PHE A 207 -23.72 0.66 -22.88
C PHE A 207 -22.88 1.52 -21.92
N ALA A 208 -21.98 2.35 -22.45
CA ALA A 208 -20.98 3.08 -21.68
C ALA A 208 -21.50 4.42 -21.14
N ILE A 209 -21.34 4.65 -19.84
CA ILE A 209 -21.70 5.89 -19.14
C ILE A 209 -20.45 6.49 -18.51
N LEU A 210 -20.18 7.77 -18.82
CA LEU A 210 -19.14 8.56 -18.17
C LEU A 210 -19.60 9.00 -16.77
N ALA A 211 -18.79 8.68 -15.76
CA ALA A 211 -19.06 8.94 -14.36
C ALA A 211 -17.88 9.64 -13.66
N ASP A 212 -18.08 10.06 -12.41
CA ASP A 212 -17.02 10.53 -11.52
C ASP A 212 -16.21 11.76 -11.97
N PHE A 213 -16.91 12.81 -12.42
CA PHE A 213 -16.38 14.17 -12.63
C PHE A 213 -15.31 14.60 -11.61
N GLY A 214 -14.21 15.18 -12.12
CA GLY A 214 -13.06 15.70 -11.36
C GLY A 214 -13.32 17.04 -10.64
N ILE A 215 -14.43 17.17 -9.92
CA ILE A 215 -14.87 18.41 -9.25
C ILE A 215 -13.86 18.88 -8.16
N ALA A 216 -12.91 18.04 -7.77
CA ALA A 216 -11.86 18.38 -6.81
C ALA A 216 -10.54 18.90 -7.43
N THR A 217 -10.30 18.74 -8.74
CA THR A 217 -9.00 19.06 -9.38
C THR A 217 -8.97 20.49 -9.94
N PHE A 218 -9.28 21.50 -9.12
CA PHE A 218 -9.39 22.91 -9.53
C PHE A 218 -8.31 23.80 -8.88
N ASP A 219 -7.48 24.40 -9.73
CA ASP A 219 -6.41 25.40 -9.48
C ASP A 219 -5.59 25.26 -8.19
N GLY A 220 -4.38 24.72 -8.31
CA GLY A 220 -3.39 24.65 -7.22
C GLY A 220 -3.01 23.24 -6.80
N ALA A 221 -3.80 22.24 -7.19
CA ALA A 221 -3.39 20.84 -7.22
C ALA A 221 -2.41 20.61 -8.39
N VAL A 222 -1.16 21.07 -8.24
CA VAL A 222 -0.08 20.80 -9.18
C VAL A 222 0.15 19.27 -9.19
N PRO A 223 0.19 18.59 -10.35
CA PRO A 223 0.36 17.13 -10.42
C PRO A 223 1.61 16.62 -9.71
N LEU A 224 2.65 17.45 -9.72
CA LEU A 224 3.83 17.36 -8.87
C LEU A 224 3.65 18.33 -7.71
N THR A 225 3.51 17.86 -6.47
CA THR A 225 3.55 18.78 -5.32
C THR A 225 4.91 19.49 -5.25
N ARG A 226 5.03 20.57 -4.46
CA ARG A 226 6.34 21.23 -4.21
C ARG A 226 7.41 20.29 -3.62
N ALA A 227 7.04 19.08 -3.20
CA ALA A 227 7.91 18.02 -2.69
C ALA A 227 7.98 16.79 -3.63
N GLY A 228 7.78 16.95 -4.94
CA GLY A 228 8.00 15.89 -5.93
C GLY A 228 6.95 14.77 -6.00
N GLU A 229 6.08 14.63 -4.99
CA GLU A 229 5.04 13.59 -4.99
C GLU A 229 3.93 13.84 -6.01
N LEU A 230 3.54 12.76 -6.70
CA LEU A 230 2.29 12.62 -7.44
C LEU A 230 1.15 12.20 -6.50
N ILE A 231 0.14 13.05 -6.31
CA ILE A 231 -1.09 12.71 -5.56
C ILE A 231 -2.30 12.54 -6.51
N GLY A 232 -2.42 11.39 -7.20
CA GLY A 232 -3.56 11.13 -8.11
C GLY A 232 -3.27 10.16 -9.27
N THR A 233 -4.28 9.89 -10.10
CA THR A 233 -4.19 8.98 -11.27
C THR A 233 -3.71 9.71 -12.55
N PHE A 234 -2.49 10.25 -12.55
CA PHE A 234 -2.03 11.15 -13.63
C PHE A 234 -1.74 10.51 -14.98
N LYS A 235 -1.82 9.18 -15.12
CA LYS A 235 -1.50 8.47 -16.37
C LYS A 235 -2.35 8.94 -17.56
N TYR A 236 -3.56 9.44 -17.30
CA TYR A 236 -4.47 9.96 -18.32
C TYR A 236 -4.38 11.49 -18.50
N LEU A 237 -3.53 12.19 -17.73
CA LEU A 237 -3.48 13.65 -17.74
C LEU A 237 -2.82 14.19 -19.01
N ALA A 238 -3.38 15.27 -19.55
CA ALA A 238 -2.87 15.96 -20.73
C ALA A 238 -1.58 16.75 -20.43
N PRO A 239 -0.61 16.82 -21.35
CA PRO A 239 0.73 17.35 -21.09
C PRO A 239 0.73 18.84 -20.75
N GLU A 240 -0.22 19.61 -21.26
CA GLU A 240 -0.38 21.03 -20.92
C GLU A 240 -0.70 21.27 -19.43
N LEU A 241 -1.14 20.24 -18.70
CA LEU A 241 -1.48 20.31 -17.27
C LEU A 241 -0.35 19.84 -16.35
N LEU A 242 0.72 19.26 -16.89
CA LEU A 242 1.85 18.73 -16.12
C LEU A 242 2.93 19.77 -15.80
N GLY A 243 2.96 20.90 -16.51
CA GLY A 243 4.17 21.72 -16.61
C GLY A 243 4.27 23.01 -15.77
N GLN A 244 3.15 23.63 -15.35
CA GLN A 244 3.17 25.03 -14.90
C GLN A 244 2.22 25.34 -13.72
N THR A 245 2.54 26.42 -13.00
CA THR A 245 1.91 26.83 -11.73
C THR A 245 0.99 28.06 -11.82
N SER A 246 0.71 28.56 -13.04
CA SER A 246 -0.14 29.72 -13.27
C SER A 246 -1.64 29.37 -13.32
N GLN A 247 -2.48 30.37 -13.06
CA GLN A 247 -3.94 30.22 -13.03
C GLN A 247 -4.59 30.20 -14.44
N GLU A 248 -3.77 30.20 -15.49
CA GLU A 248 -4.17 30.27 -16.90
C GLU A 248 -4.19 28.87 -17.55
N SER A 249 -3.45 27.90 -17.01
CA SER A 249 -3.36 26.51 -17.49
C SER A 249 -4.47 25.60 -16.95
N ALA A 250 -5.72 26.07 -16.96
CA ALA A 250 -6.87 25.27 -16.51
C ALA A 250 -7.23 24.18 -17.53
N ALA A 251 -7.62 22.98 -17.05
CA ALA A 251 -8.06 21.88 -17.91
C ALA A 251 -9.21 22.29 -18.85
N THR A 252 -9.06 21.93 -20.13
CA THR A 252 -9.91 22.35 -21.26
C THR A 252 -10.66 21.17 -21.88
N PRO A 253 -11.65 21.40 -22.78
CA PRO A 253 -12.24 20.34 -23.61
C PRO A 253 -11.21 19.49 -24.36
N ALA A 254 -10.12 20.09 -24.86
CA ALA A 254 -9.04 19.37 -25.52
C ALA A 254 -8.25 18.47 -24.54
N SER A 255 -8.22 18.81 -23.25
CA SER A 255 -7.56 18.00 -22.22
C SER A 255 -8.34 16.70 -21.95
N ASP A 256 -9.68 16.74 -21.96
CA ASP A 256 -10.50 15.52 -21.87
C ASP A 256 -10.33 14.61 -23.11
N LEU A 257 -10.17 15.21 -24.30
CA LEU A 257 -9.97 14.48 -25.56
C LEU A 257 -8.60 13.78 -25.63
N TRP A 258 -7.57 14.35 -25.01
CA TRP A 258 -6.30 13.62 -24.77
C TRP A 258 -6.53 12.38 -23.91
N SER A 259 -7.22 12.53 -22.78
CA SER A 259 -7.49 11.43 -21.85
C SER A 259 -8.35 10.33 -22.49
N LEU A 260 -9.27 10.69 -23.40
CA LEU A 260 -9.96 9.75 -24.27
C LEU A 260 -8.99 9.03 -25.22
N GLY A 261 -8.07 9.74 -25.87
CA GLY A 261 -7.04 9.15 -26.74
C GLY A 261 -6.18 8.10 -26.01
N VAL A 262 -5.72 8.42 -24.79
CA VAL A 262 -5.00 7.48 -23.91
C VAL A 262 -5.86 6.26 -23.58
N THR A 263 -7.13 6.48 -23.23
CA THR A 263 -8.08 5.41 -22.92
C THR A 263 -8.28 4.46 -24.11
N LEU A 264 -8.51 5.01 -25.32
CA LEU A 264 -8.72 4.22 -26.54
C LEU A 264 -7.47 3.42 -26.95
N TYR A 265 -6.27 3.96 -26.70
CA TYR A 265 -5.02 3.22 -26.88
C TYR A 265 -4.94 2.01 -25.94
N GLU A 266 -5.09 2.23 -24.63
CA GLU A 266 -4.99 1.16 -23.62
C GLU A 266 -6.01 0.05 -23.87
N MET A 267 -7.22 0.40 -24.30
CA MET A 267 -8.28 -0.56 -24.61
C MET A 267 -7.86 -1.61 -25.65
N VAL A 268 -7.08 -1.24 -26.67
CA VAL A 268 -6.72 -2.16 -27.78
C VAL A 268 -5.33 -2.77 -27.58
N GLU A 269 -4.38 -1.99 -27.07
CA GLU A 269 -2.99 -2.42 -26.91
C GLU A 269 -2.74 -3.14 -25.58
N GLY A 270 -3.61 -2.94 -24.58
CA GLY A 270 -3.49 -3.55 -23.24
C GLY A 270 -2.37 -2.95 -22.37
N ARG A 271 -1.74 -1.86 -22.82
CA ARG A 271 -0.63 -1.13 -22.19
C ARG A 271 -0.82 0.38 -22.37
N HIS A 272 -0.16 1.19 -21.54
CA HIS A 272 -0.20 2.65 -21.65
C HIS A 272 0.57 3.16 -22.91
N PRO A 273 0.11 4.22 -23.61
CA PRO A 273 0.80 4.76 -24.79
C PRO A 273 2.18 5.35 -24.52
N PHE A 274 2.47 5.70 -23.26
CA PHE A 274 3.76 6.23 -22.82
C PHE A 274 4.38 5.36 -21.71
N ASP A 275 4.14 4.05 -21.75
CA ASP A 275 4.56 3.11 -20.70
C ASP A 275 6.08 3.14 -20.44
N ARG A 276 6.45 3.11 -19.14
CA ARG A 276 7.83 3.28 -18.64
C ARG A 276 8.01 2.62 -17.26
N PRO A 277 9.25 2.28 -16.85
CA PRO A 277 9.53 1.62 -15.57
C PRO A 277 9.08 2.37 -14.30
N ASN A 278 8.81 3.67 -14.38
CA ASN A 278 8.25 4.47 -13.29
C ASN A 278 7.32 5.57 -13.82
N GLU A 279 6.45 6.07 -12.95
CA GLU A 279 5.38 7.00 -13.34
C GLU A 279 5.92 8.40 -13.70
N TYR A 280 7.08 8.81 -13.18
CA TYR A 280 7.74 10.06 -13.57
C TYR A 280 8.26 9.99 -15.02
N GLU A 281 8.92 8.91 -15.41
CA GLU A 281 9.33 8.69 -16.80
C GLU A 281 8.14 8.61 -17.77
N LEU A 282 7.03 7.99 -17.33
CA LEU A 282 5.77 7.96 -18.10
C LEU A 282 5.23 9.38 -18.35
N LEU A 283 5.25 10.26 -17.34
CA LEU A 283 4.87 11.67 -17.50
C LEU A 283 5.85 12.45 -18.39
N VAL A 284 7.16 12.22 -18.26
CA VAL A 284 8.18 12.83 -19.13
C VAL A 284 7.98 12.37 -20.58
N ALA A 285 7.69 11.10 -20.84
CA ALA A 285 7.34 10.58 -22.15
C ALA A 285 6.01 11.16 -22.67
N ALA A 286 4.98 11.29 -21.82
CA ALA A 286 3.73 11.96 -22.15
C ALA A 286 3.93 13.43 -22.57
N CYS A 287 4.95 14.12 -22.04
CA CYS A 287 5.35 15.45 -22.49
C CYS A 287 6.27 15.48 -23.73
N GLN A 288 7.25 14.56 -23.83
CA GLN A 288 8.42 14.72 -24.71
C GLN A 288 8.63 13.63 -25.77
N SER A 289 7.92 12.49 -25.70
CA SER A 289 8.04 11.38 -26.65
C SER A 289 6.74 11.20 -27.44
N ASP A 290 6.84 10.68 -28.66
CA ASP A 290 5.67 10.14 -29.37
C ASP A 290 5.11 8.92 -28.62
N PRO A 291 3.81 8.59 -28.79
CA PRO A 291 3.25 7.37 -28.22
C PRO A 291 3.92 6.14 -28.84
N LEU A 292 3.95 5.05 -28.07
CA LEU A 292 4.34 3.73 -28.58
C LEU A 292 3.42 3.33 -29.76
N PRO A 293 3.93 2.60 -30.77
CA PRO A 293 3.10 2.15 -31.89
C PRO A 293 1.91 1.30 -31.45
N MET A 294 0.78 1.44 -32.15
CA MET A 294 -0.35 0.53 -32.03
C MET A 294 -0.07 -0.73 -32.85
N GLU A 295 0.12 -1.87 -32.18
CA GLU A 295 0.42 -3.18 -32.77
C GLU A 295 -0.86 -3.99 -33.02
N HIS A 296 -2.01 -3.56 -32.46
CA HIS A 296 -3.29 -4.27 -32.49
C HIS A 296 -4.47 -3.38 -32.92
N GLY A 297 -4.27 -2.05 -32.94
CA GLY A 297 -5.27 -1.07 -33.38
C GLY A 297 -4.81 -0.15 -34.49
N GLU A 298 -4.15 -0.67 -35.54
CA GLU A 298 -3.72 0.12 -36.71
C GLU A 298 -4.84 1.01 -37.29
N GLU A 299 -6.05 0.47 -37.37
CA GLU A 299 -7.27 1.15 -37.85
C GLU A 299 -7.68 2.35 -36.96
N LEU A 300 -7.29 2.36 -35.69
CA LEU A 300 -7.52 3.45 -34.72
C LEU A 300 -6.32 4.40 -34.60
N ALA A 301 -5.14 4.04 -35.11
CA ALA A 301 -3.90 4.77 -34.87
C ALA A 301 -3.95 6.25 -35.31
N GLU A 302 -4.66 6.56 -36.41
CA GLU A 302 -4.78 7.94 -36.89
C GLU A 302 -5.61 8.82 -35.93
N VAL A 303 -6.78 8.34 -35.48
CA VAL A 303 -7.67 9.08 -34.58
C VAL A 303 -7.08 9.14 -33.16
N VAL A 304 -6.50 8.05 -32.67
CA VAL A 304 -5.81 7.98 -31.37
C VAL A 304 -4.58 8.88 -31.33
N GLY A 305 -3.78 8.90 -32.40
CA GLY A 305 -2.62 9.79 -32.52
C GLY A 305 -3.00 11.28 -32.54
N GLN A 306 -4.04 11.66 -33.30
CA GLN A 306 -4.50 13.06 -33.33
C GLN A 306 -5.21 13.50 -32.04
N LEU A 307 -5.89 12.59 -31.32
CA LEU A 307 -6.39 12.85 -29.96
C LEU A 307 -5.25 13.03 -28.95
N MET A 308 -4.12 12.33 -29.12
CA MET A 308 -2.91 12.49 -28.30
C MET A 308 -1.89 13.48 -28.88
N HIS A 309 -2.34 14.47 -29.65
CA HIS A 309 -1.46 15.55 -30.10
C HIS A 309 -1.04 16.43 -28.89
N LYS A 310 0.27 16.69 -28.75
CA LYS A 310 0.85 17.39 -27.58
C LYS A 310 0.32 18.81 -27.43
N ASP A 311 0.38 19.60 -28.50
CA ASP A 311 -0.23 20.95 -28.59
C ASP A 311 -1.78 20.82 -28.60
N PRO A 312 -2.50 21.33 -27.58
CA PRO A 312 -3.96 21.24 -27.52
C PRO A 312 -4.66 22.07 -28.60
N GLY A 313 -4.00 23.08 -29.18
CA GLY A 313 -4.54 23.88 -30.29
C GLY A 313 -4.51 23.17 -31.65
N ARG A 314 -3.87 22.00 -31.72
CA ARG A 314 -3.81 21.11 -32.90
C ARG A 314 -4.42 19.73 -32.64
N ARG A 315 -4.93 19.50 -31.43
CA ARG A 315 -5.51 18.23 -31.00
C ARG A 315 -6.89 18.03 -31.65
N LEU A 316 -7.22 16.78 -31.96
CA LEU A 316 -8.43 16.47 -32.72
C LEU A 316 -9.70 16.96 -32.00
N GLY A 317 -10.51 17.76 -32.70
CA GLY A 317 -11.80 18.23 -32.19
C GLY A 317 -12.82 17.09 -32.15
N ALA A 318 -13.77 17.17 -31.20
CA ALA A 318 -14.74 16.10 -30.94
C ALA A 318 -15.57 15.71 -32.18
N GLU A 319 -16.00 16.66 -33.00
CA GLU A 319 -16.78 16.41 -34.22
C GLU A 319 -16.00 15.55 -35.22
N ARG A 320 -14.71 15.86 -35.45
CA ARG A 320 -13.86 15.09 -36.37
C ARG A 320 -13.44 13.74 -35.80
N ALA A 321 -13.24 13.65 -34.49
CA ALA A 321 -13.01 12.37 -33.82
C ALA A 321 -14.23 11.44 -33.95
N GLU A 322 -15.44 12.00 -33.87
CA GLU A 322 -16.69 11.28 -34.09
C GLU A 322 -16.82 10.77 -35.53
N GLU A 323 -16.57 11.61 -36.54
CA GLU A 323 -16.54 11.18 -37.95
C GLU A 323 -15.57 10.00 -38.20
N MET A 324 -14.36 10.08 -37.64
CA MET A 324 -13.33 9.05 -37.83
C MET A 324 -13.71 7.73 -37.13
N LEU A 325 -14.23 7.77 -35.90
CA LEU A 325 -14.69 6.59 -35.19
C LEU A 325 -15.95 5.96 -35.85
N GLN A 326 -16.85 6.77 -36.41
CA GLN A 326 -17.99 6.28 -37.19
C GLN A 326 -17.54 5.57 -38.48
N GLU A 327 -16.55 6.11 -39.19
CA GLU A 327 -16.01 5.47 -40.39
C GLU A 327 -15.31 4.13 -40.07
N ILE A 328 -14.60 4.04 -38.94
CA ILE A 328 -14.03 2.77 -38.44
C ILE A 328 -15.15 1.74 -38.17
N LEU A 329 -16.26 2.14 -37.54
CA LEU A 329 -17.42 1.24 -37.35
C LEU A 329 -18.08 0.79 -38.66
N ARG A 330 -18.02 1.62 -39.71
CA ARG A 330 -18.60 1.35 -41.03
C ARG A 330 -17.70 0.48 -41.91
N THR A 331 -16.38 0.58 -41.75
CA THR A 331 -15.37 -0.08 -42.58
C THR A 331 -14.79 -1.36 -41.96
N SER A 332 -14.79 -1.48 -40.63
CA SER A 332 -14.30 -2.68 -39.94
C SER A 332 -15.14 -3.91 -40.33
N THR A 333 -14.51 -4.83 -41.07
CA THR A 333 -15.14 -6.04 -41.62
C THR A 333 -15.30 -7.18 -40.60
N ALA A 334 -14.88 -6.95 -39.35
CA ALA A 334 -15.07 -7.87 -38.25
C ALA A 334 -16.57 -8.18 -38.05
N LYS A 335 -16.95 -9.46 -38.19
CA LYS A 335 -18.30 -9.91 -37.86
C LYS A 335 -18.65 -9.47 -36.43
N PRO A 336 -19.90 -9.04 -36.17
CA PRO A 336 -20.36 -8.92 -34.80
C PRO A 336 -20.33 -10.31 -34.17
N ASP A 337 -19.58 -10.47 -33.08
CA ASP A 337 -19.66 -11.68 -32.28
C ASP A 337 -21.10 -11.88 -31.77
N PRO A 338 -21.62 -13.11 -31.77
CA PRO A 338 -22.96 -13.37 -31.27
C PRO A 338 -23.00 -13.07 -29.78
N VAL A 339 -23.75 -12.02 -29.40
CA VAL A 339 -24.03 -11.69 -27.99
C VAL A 339 -24.56 -12.93 -27.31
N ARG A 340 -23.73 -13.56 -26.48
CA ARG A 340 -24.08 -14.78 -25.75
C ARG A 340 -25.09 -14.39 -24.67
N PRO A 341 -26.37 -14.78 -24.77
CA PRO A 341 -27.35 -14.40 -23.76
C PRO A 341 -26.93 -14.98 -22.39
N PRO A 342 -27.22 -14.28 -21.28
CA PRO A 342 -26.91 -14.79 -19.96
C PRO A 342 -27.57 -16.15 -19.77
N ALA A 343 -26.79 -17.15 -19.34
CA ALA A 343 -27.31 -18.48 -19.11
C ALA A 343 -28.43 -18.42 -18.04
N PRO A 344 -29.62 -18.99 -18.29
CA PRO A 344 -30.71 -18.88 -17.34
C PRO A 344 -30.33 -19.55 -16.02
N VAL A 345 -30.31 -18.76 -14.95
CA VAL A 345 -30.04 -19.24 -13.59
C VAL A 345 -31.13 -20.25 -13.23
N LYS A 346 -30.77 -21.54 -13.18
CA LYS A 346 -31.68 -22.60 -12.72
C LYS A 346 -31.90 -22.46 -11.22
N GLU A 347 -32.91 -21.67 -10.88
CA GLU A 347 -33.49 -21.57 -9.54
C GLU A 347 -33.86 -22.99 -9.04
N LYS A 348 -33.12 -23.48 -8.05
CA LYS A 348 -33.36 -24.81 -7.47
C LYS A 348 -34.57 -24.73 -6.54
N ALA A 349 -35.76 -24.94 -7.09
CA ALA A 349 -36.97 -25.18 -6.31
C ALA A 349 -36.83 -26.47 -5.49
N THR A 350 -36.61 -26.35 -4.19
CA THR A 350 -36.47 -27.48 -3.27
C THR A 350 -37.82 -28.14 -2.99
N LYS A 351 -37.95 -29.44 -3.30
CA LYS A 351 -38.91 -30.35 -2.66
C LYS A 351 -38.24 -31.70 -2.34
N PRO A 352 -38.70 -32.41 -1.29
CA PRO A 352 -37.94 -33.48 -0.66
C PRO A 352 -38.03 -34.82 -1.38
N GLN A 353 -37.03 -35.67 -1.15
CA GLN A 353 -36.93 -37.05 -1.61
C GLN A 353 -36.88 -37.99 -0.38
N PRO A 354 -37.61 -39.12 -0.37
CA PRO A 354 -37.59 -40.10 0.72
C PRO A 354 -36.37 -41.04 0.66
N GLU A 355 -36.18 -41.82 1.74
CA GLU A 355 -35.02 -42.68 2.01
C GLU A 355 -35.09 -44.10 1.42
N ALA A 356 -34.05 -44.90 1.73
CA ALA A 356 -33.77 -46.30 1.37
C ALA A 356 -33.26 -46.56 -0.08
N GLY A 357 -32.30 -47.46 -0.31
CA GLY A 357 -31.54 -48.31 0.64
C GLY A 357 -30.29 -48.96 0.00
N GLU A 358 -29.54 -49.74 0.78
CA GLU A 358 -28.25 -50.35 0.41
C GLU A 358 -28.36 -51.68 -0.37
N ALA A 359 -27.37 -51.99 -1.23
CA ALA A 359 -26.90 -53.35 -1.57
C ALA A 359 -25.60 -53.30 -2.41
N GLU A 360 -24.83 -54.40 -2.44
CA GLU A 360 -23.53 -54.55 -3.13
C GLU A 360 -23.56 -55.51 -4.33
N ALA A 361 -22.44 -55.50 -5.09
CA ALA A 361 -21.84 -56.60 -5.86
C ALA A 361 -22.53 -57.11 -7.16
N GLY A 362 -21.71 -57.62 -8.10
CA GLY A 362 -22.16 -58.25 -9.34
C GLY A 362 -21.14 -58.29 -10.49
N GLU A 363 -20.50 -59.45 -10.68
CA GLU A 363 -19.77 -59.98 -11.85
C GLU A 363 -20.59 -59.97 -13.18
N SER A 364 -20.09 -60.25 -14.40
CA SER A 364 -18.75 -60.33 -15.04
C SER A 364 -18.97 -60.58 -16.58
N GLU A 365 -17.90 -60.88 -17.34
CA GLU A 365 -17.85 -61.52 -18.68
C GLU A 365 -18.37 -60.73 -19.93
N ALA A 366 -17.86 -60.94 -21.16
CA ALA A 366 -16.58 -61.51 -21.63
C ALA A 366 -16.34 -61.26 -23.15
N GLY A 367 -15.06 -61.32 -23.56
CA GLY A 367 -14.59 -61.70 -24.92
C GLY A 367 -14.57 -60.64 -26.03
N GLU A 368 -13.67 -60.67 -27.03
CA GLU A 368 -12.45 -61.47 -27.32
C GLU A 368 -11.50 -60.57 -28.19
N ALA A 369 -10.17 -60.56 -27.98
CA ALA A 369 -9.11 -61.30 -28.71
C ALA A 369 -9.09 -61.07 -30.25
N GLU A 370 -7.98 -60.88 -31.00
CA GLU A 370 -6.50 -61.05 -30.87
C GLU A 370 -5.79 -59.92 -31.68
N ALA A 371 -4.46 -59.68 -31.78
CA ALA A 371 -3.16 -59.99 -31.12
C ALA A 371 -2.11 -59.00 -31.76
N GLY A 372 -0.78 -58.97 -31.56
CA GLY A 372 0.21 -59.76 -30.79
C GLY A 372 1.64 -59.19 -30.97
N GLU A 373 2.63 -59.77 -30.26
CA GLU A 373 4.10 -59.46 -30.26
C GLU A 373 4.53 -58.05 -29.75
N ALA A 374 5.39 -57.84 -28.71
CA ALA A 374 6.63 -58.47 -28.19
C ALA A 374 7.92 -57.99 -28.91
N GLU A 375 9.07 -57.71 -28.26
CA GLU A 375 9.45 -57.54 -26.84
C GLU A 375 10.64 -56.52 -26.75
N ALA A 376 11.08 -56.12 -25.55
CA ALA A 376 12.21 -55.18 -25.31
C ALA A 376 13.59 -55.91 -25.29
N PRO A 377 14.77 -55.24 -25.19
CA PRO A 377 15.19 -54.42 -24.03
C PRO A 377 16.03 -53.16 -24.35
N ALA A 378 16.42 -52.41 -23.30
CA ALA A 378 17.25 -51.21 -23.39
C ALA A 378 18.74 -51.43 -23.00
N PRO A 379 19.69 -50.59 -23.46
CA PRO A 379 21.09 -50.60 -23.03
C PRO A 379 21.40 -49.62 -21.88
N VAL A 380 22.42 -49.95 -21.07
CA VAL A 380 22.91 -49.21 -19.89
C VAL A 380 24.22 -48.45 -20.22
N PRO A 381 24.53 -47.27 -19.64
CA PRO A 381 25.53 -46.35 -20.20
C PRO A 381 26.96 -46.44 -19.64
N ALA A 382 27.95 -46.08 -20.46
CA ALA A 382 29.35 -45.78 -20.09
C ALA A 382 30.09 -45.08 -21.27
N PRO A 383 31.27 -44.44 -21.06
CA PRO A 383 31.80 -43.77 -19.88
C PRO A 383 32.19 -42.29 -20.14
N VAL A 384 32.44 -41.51 -19.08
CA VAL A 384 32.96 -40.13 -19.18
C VAL A 384 34.46 -40.11 -19.49
N ARG A 385 34.90 -39.16 -20.34
CA ARG A 385 36.32 -38.74 -20.45
C ARG A 385 36.46 -37.23 -20.14
N PRO A 386 37.59 -36.80 -19.54
CA PRO A 386 37.76 -35.43 -19.06
C PRO A 386 37.99 -34.44 -20.21
N GLN A 387 37.43 -33.23 -20.07
CA GLN A 387 37.74 -32.08 -20.93
C GLN A 387 38.86 -31.23 -20.32
N ALA A 388 39.64 -30.56 -21.17
CA ALA A 388 40.77 -29.72 -20.76
C ALA A 388 40.32 -28.35 -20.22
N PRO A 389 41.11 -27.68 -19.36
CA PRO A 389 40.77 -26.35 -18.85
C PRO A 389 40.84 -25.25 -19.93
N PRO A 390 40.04 -24.17 -19.80
CA PRO A 390 40.06 -23.04 -20.73
C PRO A 390 41.35 -22.19 -20.58
N PRO A 391 41.78 -21.49 -21.66
CA PRO A 391 43.00 -20.67 -21.64
C PRO A 391 42.82 -19.34 -20.89
N SER A 392 43.89 -18.90 -20.24
CA SER A 392 43.98 -17.62 -19.51
C SER A 392 43.91 -16.39 -20.42
N PRO A 393 43.41 -15.23 -19.93
CA PRO A 393 43.32 -14.00 -20.72
C PRO A 393 44.70 -13.39 -21.04
N PRO A 394 44.87 -12.72 -22.21
CA PRO A 394 46.14 -12.11 -22.60
C PRO A 394 46.45 -10.83 -21.81
N GLN A 395 47.73 -10.61 -21.52
CA GLN A 395 48.22 -9.44 -20.79
C GLN A 395 48.30 -8.17 -21.66
N ALA A 396 48.20 -7.01 -21.01
CA ALA A 396 48.07 -5.71 -21.68
C ALA A 396 49.34 -5.24 -22.42
N SER A 397 49.16 -4.73 -23.65
CA SER A 397 50.19 -4.01 -24.40
C SER A 397 50.05 -2.48 -24.22
N ARG A 398 51.12 -1.83 -23.77
CA ARG A 398 51.16 -0.35 -23.59
C ARG A 398 51.56 0.35 -24.90
N LYS A 399 50.87 1.44 -25.27
CA LYS A 399 51.50 2.63 -25.91
C LYS A 399 50.64 3.90 -25.94
N ARG A 400 51.07 4.88 -25.11
CA ARG A 400 51.13 6.35 -25.32
C ARG A 400 49.90 7.12 -25.83
N VAL A 401 49.43 8.02 -24.96
CA VAL A 401 48.82 9.34 -25.28
C VAL A 401 49.58 10.39 -24.43
N PRO A 402 49.85 11.63 -24.91
CA PRO A 402 50.71 12.61 -24.22
C PRO A 402 49.95 13.52 -23.22
N GLY A 403 50.67 14.40 -22.48
CA GLY A 403 50.04 15.57 -21.83
C GLY A 403 50.31 15.86 -20.34
N ARG A 404 51.41 15.41 -19.73
CA ARG A 404 51.75 15.78 -18.33
C ARG A 404 52.23 17.25 -18.21
N GLN A 405 51.32 18.22 -18.09
CA GLN A 405 51.59 19.59 -17.59
C GLN A 405 50.27 20.36 -17.33
N LYS A 406 49.69 20.25 -16.11
CA LYS A 406 48.68 21.19 -15.53
C LYS A 406 48.15 20.86 -14.12
N LEU A 407 48.55 19.74 -13.50
CA LEU A 407 47.92 19.23 -12.26
C LEU A 407 48.68 19.52 -10.95
N LEU A 408 49.79 20.25 -10.96
CA LEU A 408 50.59 20.53 -9.76
C LEU A 408 50.24 21.85 -9.04
N ALA A 409 49.51 22.76 -9.69
CA ALA A 409 49.17 24.07 -9.12
C ALA A 409 48.03 24.02 -8.09
N VAL A 410 46.97 23.24 -8.38
CA VAL A 410 45.74 23.21 -7.57
C VAL A 410 45.98 22.67 -6.15
N ALA A 411 46.83 21.65 -6.01
CA ALA A 411 47.15 21.04 -4.72
C ALA A 411 47.84 22.00 -3.73
N VAL A 412 48.68 22.93 -4.24
CA VAL A 412 49.41 23.89 -3.40
C VAL A 412 48.48 24.98 -2.85
N CYS A 413 47.54 25.47 -3.67
CA CYS A 413 46.56 26.46 -3.22
C CYS A 413 45.64 25.91 -2.12
N ALA A 414 45.18 24.66 -2.24
CA ALA A 414 44.34 24.03 -1.22
C ALA A 414 45.04 23.89 0.15
N ALA A 415 46.32 23.49 0.15
CA ALA A 415 47.11 23.35 1.37
C ALA A 415 47.34 24.68 2.09
N LEU A 416 47.57 25.77 1.35
CA LEU A 416 47.82 27.10 1.92
C LEU A 416 46.57 27.71 2.56
N VAL A 417 45.39 27.51 1.97
CA VAL A 417 44.11 27.96 2.56
C VAL A 417 43.80 27.21 3.86
N ALA A 418 44.03 25.89 3.88
CA ALA A 418 43.85 25.08 5.09
C ALA A 418 44.82 25.49 6.22
N GLY A 419 46.09 25.72 5.90
CA GLY A 419 47.11 26.12 6.88
C GLY A 419 46.84 27.49 7.52
N LEU A 420 46.41 28.48 6.72
CA LEU A 420 46.05 29.81 7.22
C LEU A 420 44.78 29.77 8.10
N GLY A 421 43.80 28.95 7.74
CA GLY A 421 42.59 28.75 8.56
C GLY A 421 42.90 28.16 9.93
N TRP A 422 43.81 27.18 10.01
CA TRP A 422 44.21 26.58 11.28
C TRP A 422 44.96 27.58 12.18
N PHE A 423 45.95 28.30 11.64
CA PHE A 423 46.76 29.23 12.41
C PHE A 423 45.95 30.40 13.00
N ALA A 424 44.91 30.85 12.30
CA ALA A 424 44.00 31.89 12.79
C ALA A 424 43.09 31.43 13.94
N VAL A 425 42.79 30.13 14.05
CA VAL A 425 42.01 29.56 15.16
C VAL A 425 42.88 29.34 16.40
N GLU A 426 44.14 28.94 16.22
CA GLU A 426 45.11 28.77 17.31
C GLU A 426 45.40 30.12 18.01
N GLN A 427 45.54 31.22 17.25
CA GLN A 427 45.90 32.54 17.76
C GLN A 427 44.77 33.25 18.56
N LEU A 428 43.58 32.65 18.66
CA LEU A 428 42.47 33.12 19.49
C LEU A 428 42.33 32.33 20.81
N ARG A 429 43.35 31.55 21.21
CA ARG A 429 43.37 30.78 22.47
C ARG A 429 44.62 31.01 23.32
N GLY A 430 44.65 32.18 23.97
CA GLY A 430 45.46 32.51 25.15
C GLY A 430 44.82 33.70 25.88
N ASP A 431 44.80 33.81 27.21
CA ASP A 431 45.40 32.95 28.25
C ASP A 431 44.38 32.61 29.36
N GLY A 432 44.65 31.55 30.13
CA GLY A 432 43.82 31.13 31.26
C GLY A 432 44.56 30.18 32.22
N ASP A 433 44.69 30.61 33.48
CA ASP A 433 45.50 29.96 34.53
C ASP A 433 44.90 28.60 35.01
N PRO A 434 45.71 27.54 35.25
CA PRO A 434 45.18 26.20 35.53
C PRO A 434 44.88 25.98 37.02
N GLY A 435 43.62 26.15 37.44
CA GLY A 435 43.19 25.97 38.83
C GLY A 435 41.83 25.29 39.03
N ALA A 436 41.78 24.33 39.96
CA ALA A 436 40.61 23.60 40.46
C ALA A 436 39.87 22.66 39.47
N GLY A 437 39.44 21.50 39.98
CA GLY A 437 38.82 20.44 39.18
C GLY A 437 37.29 20.56 39.05
N GLY A 438 36.78 20.32 37.83
CA GLY A 438 35.35 20.21 37.53
C GLY A 438 34.95 18.80 37.08
N ARG A 439 33.68 18.42 37.29
CA ARG A 439 33.09 17.16 36.78
C ARG A 439 33.00 17.16 35.25
N PRO A 440 32.94 15.99 34.58
CA PRO A 440 32.74 15.93 33.13
C PRO A 440 31.47 16.70 32.75
N GLY A 441 31.62 17.68 31.86
CA GLY A 441 30.54 18.57 31.46
C GLY A 441 29.49 17.83 30.64
N GLN A 442 28.22 17.98 31.02
CA GLN A 442 27.12 17.77 30.10
C GLN A 442 27.25 18.78 28.95
N GLY A 443 26.98 18.34 27.72
CA GLY A 443 26.82 19.27 26.59
C GLY A 443 25.65 20.24 26.85
N PRO A 444 25.52 21.31 26.04
CA PRO A 444 24.40 22.24 26.19
C PRO A 444 23.08 21.46 26.10
N VAL A 445 22.33 21.47 27.21
CA VAL A 445 21.01 20.81 27.28
C VAL A 445 20.10 21.55 26.30
N SER A 446 19.74 20.88 25.22
CA SER A 446 18.69 21.35 24.31
C SER A 446 17.40 21.55 25.10
N GLU A 447 16.72 22.66 24.88
CA GLU A 447 15.44 22.89 25.54
C GLU A 447 14.46 21.75 25.15
N PRO A 448 13.75 21.11 26.12
CA PRO A 448 12.96 19.91 25.85
C PRO A 448 11.93 20.15 24.75
N TYR A 449 11.79 19.21 23.81
CA TYR A 449 11.05 19.39 22.56
C TYR A 449 9.60 19.87 22.76
N ILE A 450 8.95 19.45 23.84
CA ILE A 450 7.61 19.90 24.27
C ILE A 450 7.47 21.42 24.49
N LYS A 451 8.58 22.15 24.67
CA LYS A 451 8.60 23.62 24.81
C LYS A 451 8.37 24.34 23.49
N THR A 452 8.88 23.79 22.39
CA THR A 452 8.69 24.32 21.03
C THR A 452 7.52 23.65 20.31
N HIS A 453 7.24 22.38 20.62
CA HIS A 453 6.19 21.55 20.02
C HIS A 453 5.19 21.12 21.10
N PRO A 454 4.19 21.96 21.45
CA PRO A 454 3.25 21.69 22.55
C PRO A 454 2.22 20.58 22.29
N VAL A 455 2.25 19.98 21.09
CA VAL A 455 1.53 18.76 20.70
C VAL A 455 2.50 17.94 19.86
N LEU A 456 2.66 16.66 20.20
CA LEU A 456 3.44 15.70 19.43
C LEU A 456 2.55 15.09 18.34
N LYS A 457 3.02 15.10 17.09
CA LYS A 457 2.38 14.47 15.94
C LYS A 457 3.10 13.18 15.58
N VAL A 458 2.36 12.08 15.54
CA VAL A 458 2.92 10.74 15.35
C VAL A 458 2.30 10.08 14.13
N GLY A 459 3.10 9.85 13.10
CA GLY A 459 2.68 9.13 11.90
C GLY A 459 2.58 7.62 12.15
N VAL A 460 1.41 7.03 11.93
CA VAL A 460 1.10 5.62 12.19
C VAL A 460 0.34 5.00 11.03
N LYS A 461 0.50 3.69 10.79
CA LYS A 461 -0.35 2.97 9.85
C LYS A 461 -1.75 2.78 10.45
N ALA A 462 -2.79 2.77 9.62
CA ALA A 462 -4.18 2.66 10.08
C ALA A 462 -4.75 1.23 9.94
N ASP A 463 -4.00 0.36 9.28
CA ASP A 463 -4.39 -0.87 8.61
C ASP A 463 -3.62 -2.12 9.12
N GLN A 464 -2.97 -2.06 10.29
CA GLN A 464 -2.14 -3.15 10.81
C GLN A 464 -2.72 -3.72 12.13
N PRO A 465 -3.60 -4.74 12.06
CA PRO A 465 -4.38 -5.19 13.22
C PRO A 465 -3.51 -5.65 14.39
N GLY A 466 -3.74 -5.06 15.57
CA GLY A 466 -2.96 -5.30 16.79
C GLY A 466 -1.64 -4.51 16.91
N LEU A 467 -1.10 -3.97 15.81
CA LEU A 467 0.07 -3.08 15.82
C LEU A 467 -0.36 -1.62 15.89
N SER A 468 -1.10 -1.18 14.87
CA SER A 468 -1.78 0.11 14.82
C SER A 468 -3.01 -0.01 13.92
N GLU A 469 -4.19 0.12 14.51
CA GLU A 469 -5.46 0.10 13.79
C GLU A 469 -6.37 1.26 14.21
N LYS A 470 -6.99 1.93 13.24
CA LYS A 470 -7.96 3.02 13.50
C LYS A 470 -9.35 2.41 13.68
N THR A 471 -9.84 2.42 14.92
CA THR A 471 -11.14 1.85 15.27
C THR A 471 -12.31 2.66 14.69
N LYS A 472 -13.50 2.06 14.63
CA LYS A 472 -14.72 2.67 14.04
C LYS A 472 -15.13 4.04 14.64
N ASN A 473 -14.65 4.39 15.83
CA ASN A 473 -14.90 5.70 16.46
C ASN A 473 -13.79 6.75 16.20
N GLY A 474 -12.82 6.43 15.34
CA GLY A 474 -11.70 7.30 14.97
C GLY A 474 -10.45 7.19 15.85
N LYS A 475 -10.52 6.52 17.02
CA LYS A 475 -9.36 6.32 17.91
C LYS A 475 -8.45 5.20 17.40
N TYR A 476 -7.14 5.40 17.49
CA TYR A 476 -6.14 4.36 17.25
C TYR A 476 -5.92 3.47 18.48
N ARG A 477 -5.49 2.22 18.27
CA ARG A 477 -5.02 1.29 19.31
C ARG A 477 -4.02 0.28 18.74
N GLY A 478 -3.26 -0.36 19.62
CA GLY A 478 -2.30 -1.43 19.30
C GLY A 478 -0.92 -1.20 19.91
N TYR A 479 0.00 -2.13 19.68
CA TYR A 479 1.36 -2.09 20.22
C TYR A 479 2.10 -0.79 19.90
N GLU A 480 2.10 -0.34 18.64
CA GLU A 480 2.81 0.87 18.20
C GLU A 480 2.22 2.14 18.82
N ILE A 481 0.90 2.14 19.07
CA ILE A 481 0.18 3.25 19.68
C ILE A 481 0.59 3.42 21.15
N ASP A 482 0.67 2.34 21.92
CA ASP A 482 1.12 2.44 23.32
C ASP A 482 2.66 2.56 23.46
N VAL A 483 3.46 2.10 22.48
CA VAL A 483 4.88 2.50 22.39
C VAL A 483 5.01 4.00 22.13
N ALA A 484 4.24 4.57 21.21
CA ALA A 484 4.23 6.02 20.95
C ALA A 484 3.85 6.81 22.21
N TYR A 485 2.82 6.37 22.94
CA TYR A 485 2.44 7.00 24.20
C TYR A 485 3.47 6.82 25.31
N ALA A 486 4.19 5.69 25.39
CA ALA A 486 5.26 5.50 26.36
C ALA A 486 6.46 6.45 26.10
N ILE A 487 6.82 6.66 24.82
CA ILE A 487 7.84 7.64 24.42
C ILE A 487 7.36 9.05 24.78
N ALA A 488 6.15 9.42 24.33
CA ALA A 488 5.60 10.76 24.54
C ALA A 488 5.45 11.10 26.04
N GLN A 489 5.02 10.15 26.87
CA GLN A 489 4.88 10.34 28.31
C GLN A 489 6.23 10.61 28.99
N ASP A 490 7.30 9.93 28.58
CA ASP A 490 8.64 10.16 29.12
C ASP A 490 9.25 11.51 28.67
N MET A 491 8.88 11.96 27.47
CA MET A 491 9.12 13.31 26.97
C MET A 491 8.21 14.40 27.62
N GLY A 492 7.31 14.01 28.53
CA GLY A 492 6.45 14.92 29.30
C GLY A 492 5.10 15.25 28.66
N TYR A 493 4.72 14.63 27.54
CA TYR A 493 3.42 14.82 26.91
C TYR A 493 2.33 14.00 27.61
N SER A 494 1.21 14.64 27.95
CA SER A 494 -0.03 13.94 28.32
C SER A 494 -0.74 13.36 27.09
N ARG A 495 -1.60 12.34 27.27
CA ARG A 495 -2.21 11.61 26.12
C ARG A 495 -3.13 12.47 25.23
N ASP A 496 -3.57 13.66 25.69
CA ASP A 496 -4.29 14.67 24.89
C ASP A 496 -3.37 15.56 24.04
N LYS A 497 -2.06 15.54 24.29
CA LYS A 497 -1.01 16.25 23.53
C LYS A 497 -0.29 15.33 22.54
N VAL A 498 -0.84 14.15 22.25
CA VAL A 498 -0.35 13.25 21.21
C VAL A 498 -1.44 13.09 20.16
N THR A 499 -1.09 13.34 18.91
CA THR A 499 -1.96 13.24 17.73
C THR A 499 -1.42 12.17 16.78
N PHE A 500 -2.31 11.49 16.06
CA PHE A 500 -1.96 10.33 15.24
C PHE A 500 -2.45 10.51 13.80
N GLU A 501 -1.51 10.64 12.88
CA GLU A 501 -1.80 10.84 11.45
C GLU A 501 -1.55 9.56 10.63
N PRO A 502 -2.41 9.24 9.64
CA PRO A 502 -2.29 8.02 8.86
C PRO A 502 -1.17 8.12 7.81
N VAL A 503 -0.19 7.21 7.87
CA VAL A 503 0.88 7.06 6.88
C VAL A 503 0.84 5.70 6.19
N SER A 504 1.37 5.61 4.96
CA SER A 504 1.51 4.36 4.21
C SER A 504 2.97 3.84 4.24
N SER A 505 3.27 2.78 3.48
CA SER A 505 4.67 2.40 3.23
C SER A 505 5.43 3.40 2.34
N GLU A 506 4.70 4.17 1.54
CA GLU A 506 5.14 4.94 0.38
C GLU A 506 5.35 6.44 0.70
N ASN A 507 4.53 7.05 1.57
CA ASN A 507 4.58 8.49 1.86
C ASN A 507 5.19 8.87 3.23
N ARG A 508 5.54 7.88 4.06
CA ARG A 508 6.00 8.09 5.45
C ARG A 508 7.34 8.83 5.58
N SER A 509 8.21 8.71 4.57
CA SER A 509 9.44 9.51 4.42
C SER A 509 9.10 10.99 4.14
N THR A 510 8.22 11.24 3.17
CA THR A 510 7.84 12.61 2.78
C THR A 510 7.07 13.37 3.86
N ILE A 511 6.16 12.70 4.58
CA ILE A 511 5.36 13.32 5.66
C ILE A 511 6.27 13.80 6.81
N LEU A 512 7.37 13.08 7.09
CA LEU A 512 8.43 13.55 8.00
C LEU A 512 9.20 14.74 7.42
N GLN A 513 9.59 14.69 6.14
CA GLN A 513 10.34 15.78 5.52
C GLN A 513 9.56 17.09 5.46
N LYS A 514 8.23 17.03 5.30
CA LYS A 514 7.34 18.20 5.29
C LYS A 514 7.09 18.82 6.67
N GLY A 515 7.38 18.11 7.77
CA GLY A 515 6.95 18.49 9.12
C GLY A 515 5.44 18.30 9.35
N ASP A 516 4.80 17.46 8.52
CA ASP A 516 3.39 17.09 8.69
C ASP A 516 3.22 16.25 9.97
N VAL A 517 4.21 15.40 10.30
CA VAL A 517 4.40 14.73 11.61
C VAL A 517 5.84 14.90 12.12
N ASP A 518 6.03 14.79 13.44
CA ASP A 518 7.33 15.00 14.09
C ASP A 518 8.14 13.70 14.12
N LEU A 519 7.45 12.56 14.31
CA LEU A 519 8.01 11.21 14.25
C LEU A 519 7.02 10.20 13.64
N VAL A 520 7.53 9.09 13.10
CA VAL A 520 6.74 7.97 12.55
C VAL A 520 7.05 6.68 13.30
N ILE A 521 6.00 5.96 13.71
CA ILE A 521 6.06 4.61 14.25
C ILE A 521 5.02 3.75 13.53
N ALA A 522 5.43 3.17 12.41
CA ALA A 522 4.55 2.54 11.42
C ALA A 522 5.24 1.40 10.67
N THR A 523 5.67 0.36 11.40
CA THR A 523 6.45 -0.80 10.93
C THR A 523 7.57 -0.39 9.97
N TYR A 524 8.42 0.53 10.43
CA TYR A 524 9.45 1.17 9.61
C TYR A 524 10.79 0.49 9.85
N SER A 525 11.10 -0.52 9.04
CA SER A 525 12.39 -1.22 9.09
C SER A 525 13.54 -0.24 8.90
N ILE A 526 14.50 -0.28 9.81
CA ILE A 526 15.77 0.44 9.75
C ILE A 526 16.60 -0.21 8.65
N THR A 527 16.94 0.55 7.61
CA THR A 527 17.85 0.10 6.54
C THR A 527 18.76 1.26 6.12
N GLU A 528 19.95 0.97 5.60
CA GLU A 528 20.90 2.02 5.21
C GLU A 528 20.41 2.81 4.00
N GLU A 529 19.63 2.20 3.12
CA GLU A 529 18.97 2.87 1.99
C GLU A 529 18.00 3.96 2.50
N ARG A 530 17.24 3.68 3.57
CA ARG A 530 16.30 4.65 4.17
C ARG A 530 16.99 5.75 4.96
N LYS A 531 18.18 5.50 5.50
CA LYS A 531 19.02 6.53 6.15
C LYS A 531 19.69 7.48 5.17
N HIS A 532 19.90 7.04 3.93
CA HIS A 532 20.65 7.78 2.90
C HIS A 532 19.83 7.97 1.60
N ALA A 533 18.50 7.96 1.71
CA ALA A 533 17.62 8.09 0.55
C ALA A 533 17.68 9.51 -0.06
N GLU A 534 17.64 9.55 -1.39
CA GLU A 534 17.56 10.75 -2.22
C GLU A 534 16.21 10.79 -2.97
N ALA A 535 15.86 11.96 -3.50
CA ALA A 535 14.57 12.22 -4.15
C ALA A 535 14.27 11.21 -5.29
N PRO A 536 13.01 10.73 -5.43
CA PRO A 536 11.78 11.25 -4.81
C PRO A 536 11.52 10.80 -3.35
N ASP A 537 12.30 9.86 -2.83
CA ASP A 537 12.24 9.49 -1.41
C ASP A 537 13.03 10.47 -0.53
N TYR A 538 12.89 10.36 0.79
CA TYR A 538 13.59 11.22 1.75
C TYR A 538 14.31 10.40 2.81
N SER A 539 15.55 10.78 3.11
CA SER A 539 16.34 10.18 4.18
C SER A 539 15.70 10.44 5.54
N VAL A 540 15.71 9.44 6.42
CA VAL A 540 15.15 9.54 7.77
C VAL A 540 16.19 9.13 8.82
N ALA A 541 16.24 9.87 9.93
CA ALA A 541 16.97 9.44 11.11
C ALA A 541 16.08 8.48 11.91
N PHE A 542 16.62 7.31 12.26
CA PHE A 542 15.93 6.36 13.12
C PHE A 542 16.34 6.49 14.59
N ALA A 543 15.45 6.11 15.49
CA ALA A 543 15.73 5.73 16.87
C ALA A 543 15.17 4.32 17.14
N GLY A 544 15.84 3.51 17.96
CA GLY A 544 15.49 2.10 18.17
C GLY A 544 16.57 1.13 17.71
N PRO A 545 16.23 -0.10 17.27
CA PRO A 545 14.87 -0.62 17.08
C PRO A 545 14.04 -0.82 18.36
N TYR A 546 12.73 -0.59 18.30
CA TYR A 546 11.78 -0.89 19.38
C TYR A 546 11.17 -2.30 19.27
N TYR A 547 11.25 -2.92 18.10
CA TYR A 547 10.88 -4.32 17.85
C TYR A 547 11.77 -4.91 16.75
N VAL A 548 11.93 -6.23 16.71
CA VAL A 548 12.66 -6.94 15.65
C VAL A 548 11.75 -8.04 15.12
N ALA A 549 11.34 -7.92 13.86
CA ALA A 549 10.40 -8.84 13.22
C ALA A 549 11.11 -9.88 12.34
N SER A 550 10.45 -11.03 12.14
CA SER A 550 10.96 -12.12 11.31
C SER A 550 10.14 -12.27 10.02
N ARG A 551 10.80 -12.66 8.92
CA ARG A 551 10.13 -12.78 7.62
C ARG A 551 9.20 -13.98 7.57
N SER A 552 8.00 -13.81 7.02
CA SER A 552 7.02 -14.89 6.95
C SER A 552 6.08 -14.74 5.74
N PHE A 553 5.15 -15.69 5.62
CA PHE A 553 4.17 -15.78 4.54
C PHE A 553 2.82 -16.16 5.14
N MET A 554 1.74 -15.60 4.61
CA MET A 554 0.37 -15.95 4.97
C MET A 554 -0.32 -16.53 3.74
N VAL A 555 -1.06 -17.62 3.94
CA VAL A 555 -1.71 -18.40 2.88
C VAL A 555 -3.10 -18.86 3.31
N ARG A 556 -3.93 -19.25 2.34
CA ARG A 556 -5.24 -19.88 2.59
C ARG A 556 -5.07 -21.23 3.30
N LYS A 557 -5.86 -21.48 4.36
CA LYS A 557 -5.97 -22.78 5.06
C LYS A 557 -6.57 -23.87 4.18
N LYS A 558 -7.49 -23.51 3.29
CA LYS A 558 -8.19 -24.42 2.36
C LYS A 558 -8.10 -23.89 0.93
N ALA A 559 -7.00 -24.17 0.24
CA ALA A 559 -6.84 -23.85 -1.17
C ALA A 559 -7.26 -25.04 -2.05
N LYS A 560 -8.17 -24.83 -3.01
CA LYS A 560 -8.84 -25.91 -3.77
C LYS A 560 -7.93 -26.72 -4.70
N ALA A 561 -6.80 -26.14 -5.14
CA ALA A 561 -5.93 -26.74 -6.16
C ALA A 561 -4.49 -27.07 -5.68
N VAL A 562 -4.00 -26.38 -4.64
CA VAL A 562 -2.63 -26.54 -4.12
C VAL A 562 -2.64 -26.27 -2.61
N SER A 563 -2.37 -27.27 -1.78
CA SER A 563 -2.02 -27.00 -0.38
C SER A 563 -0.64 -26.34 -0.31
N ILE A 564 -0.52 -25.33 0.55
CA ILE A 564 0.74 -24.64 0.83
C ILE A 564 0.96 -24.75 2.33
N ASP A 565 1.92 -25.57 2.71
CA ASP A 565 2.33 -25.82 4.10
C ASP A 565 3.78 -25.42 4.36
N ASP A 566 4.49 -25.03 3.29
CA ASP A 566 5.92 -24.73 3.27
C ASP A 566 6.21 -23.73 2.13
N THR A 567 7.12 -22.78 2.33
CA THR A 567 7.42 -21.72 1.35
C THR A 567 8.02 -22.26 0.05
N ARG A 568 8.70 -23.41 0.09
CA ARG A 568 9.27 -24.10 -1.09
C ARG A 568 8.20 -24.50 -2.11
N VAL A 569 6.92 -24.57 -1.71
CA VAL A 569 5.79 -24.78 -2.64
C VAL A 569 5.54 -23.56 -3.49
N LEU A 570 5.62 -22.35 -2.92
CA LEU A 570 5.43 -21.07 -3.62
C LEU A 570 6.53 -20.88 -4.68
N GLU A 571 7.79 -21.08 -4.28
CA GLU A 571 8.97 -20.96 -5.15
C GLU A 571 8.92 -21.95 -6.32
N LYS A 572 8.74 -23.26 -6.04
CA LYS A 572 8.80 -24.33 -7.05
C LYS A 572 7.64 -24.31 -8.04
N LYS A 573 6.44 -23.87 -7.61
CA LYS A 573 5.27 -23.73 -8.48
C LYS A 573 5.09 -22.32 -9.06
N LYS A 574 6.00 -21.38 -8.75
CA LYS A 574 5.96 -19.97 -9.17
C LYS A 574 4.61 -19.30 -8.90
N LEU A 575 4.02 -19.63 -7.76
CA LEU A 575 2.74 -19.07 -7.31
C LEU A 575 2.95 -17.62 -6.87
N GLU A 576 2.01 -16.74 -7.20
CA GLU A 576 2.14 -15.31 -6.94
C GLU A 576 2.08 -14.99 -5.43
N VAL A 577 3.08 -14.22 -5.00
CA VAL A 577 3.19 -13.64 -3.67
C VAL A 577 2.91 -12.14 -3.78
N CYS A 578 1.90 -11.65 -3.06
CA CYS A 578 1.63 -10.22 -2.94
C CYS A 578 2.43 -9.62 -1.79
N THR A 579 2.87 -8.37 -1.94
CA THR A 579 3.43 -7.56 -0.86
C THR A 579 3.13 -6.07 -1.12
N ALA A 580 3.41 -5.20 -0.15
CA ALA A 580 3.21 -3.77 -0.32
C ALA A 580 4.38 -3.11 -1.07
N ARG A 581 4.08 -2.09 -1.87
CA ARG A 581 5.05 -1.19 -2.50
C ARG A 581 5.89 -0.46 -1.45
N SER A 582 7.15 -0.18 -1.78
CA SER A 582 8.16 0.45 -0.90
C SER A 582 8.44 -0.35 0.38
N SER A 583 8.04 -1.63 0.41
CA SER A 583 8.42 -2.58 1.43
C SER A 583 9.84 -3.12 1.17
N THR A 584 10.46 -3.64 2.21
CA THR A 584 11.69 -4.44 2.13
C THR A 584 11.47 -5.78 1.40
N TYR A 585 10.22 -6.20 1.25
CA TYR A 585 9.82 -7.47 0.63
C TYR A 585 9.77 -7.39 -0.90
N GLU A 586 9.37 -6.25 -1.46
CA GLU A 586 9.38 -5.97 -2.91
C GLU A 586 10.76 -6.24 -3.53
N ALA A 587 11.82 -5.69 -2.93
CA ALA A 587 13.19 -5.88 -3.37
C ALA A 587 13.82 -7.23 -2.93
N TRP A 588 13.13 -8.03 -2.11
CA TRP A 588 13.63 -9.30 -1.56
C TRP A 588 13.00 -10.53 -2.22
N LEU A 589 11.69 -10.53 -2.47
CA LEU A 589 10.94 -11.69 -3.00
C LEU A 589 11.54 -12.23 -4.31
N PRO A 590 11.85 -11.41 -5.34
CA PRO A 590 12.47 -11.90 -6.57
C PRO A 590 13.90 -12.44 -6.33
N LYS A 591 14.68 -11.78 -5.46
CA LYS A 591 16.04 -12.22 -5.09
C LYS A 591 16.05 -13.54 -4.33
N ALA A 592 14.96 -13.85 -3.63
CA ALA A 592 14.73 -15.11 -2.93
C ALA A 592 13.98 -16.15 -3.79
N GLY A 593 13.82 -15.91 -5.10
CA GLY A 593 13.29 -16.89 -6.07
C GLY A 593 11.76 -17.01 -6.14
N TYR A 594 11.00 -16.21 -5.38
CA TYR A 594 9.55 -16.21 -5.41
C TYR A 594 9.01 -15.46 -6.63
N ASN A 595 7.83 -15.85 -7.10
CA ASN A 595 7.08 -15.07 -8.09
C ASN A 595 6.26 -13.99 -7.36
N MET A 596 6.18 -12.80 -7.92
CA MET A 596 5.55 -11.64 -7.27
C MET A 596 4.46 -11.07 -8.17
N THR A 597 3.37 -10.58 -7.57
CA THR A 597 2.28 -9.90 -8.28
C THR A 597 2.79 -8.68 -9.06
N GLU A 598 2.40 -8.53 -10.34
CA GLU A 598 2.88 -7.46 -11.22
C GLU A 598 2.50 -6.05 -10.74
N SER A 599 1.36 -5.89 -10.05
CA SER A 599 0.87 -4.61 -9.53
C SER A 599 0.86 -4.62 -7.99
N LEU A 600 1.82 -3.92 -7.37
CA LEU A 600 1.94 -3.85 -5.92
C LEU A 600 1.07 -2.72 -5.32
N PRO A 601 0.17 -3.03 -4.35
CA PRO A 601 -0.59 -2.03 -3.61
C PRO A 601 0.29 -1.30 -2.57
N SER A 602 -0.14 -0.13 -2.11
CA SER A 602 0.59 0.66 -1.09
C SER A 602 0.39 0.18 0.36
N GLY A 603 -0.57 -0.72 0.59
CA GLY A 603 -0.93 -1.34 1.87
C GLY A 603 -1.10 -2.86 1.77
N TYR A 604 -1.07 -3.55 2.90
CA TYR A 604 -1.21 -5.01 2.93
C TYR A 604 -2.67 -5.48 2.89
N ASP A 605 -3.61 -4.64 3.29
CA ASP A 605 -5.06 -4.87 3.25
C ASP A 605 -5.53 -5.39 1.88
N ARG A 606 -5.05 -4.79 0.78
CA ARG A 606 -5.35 -5.21 -0.59
C ARG A 606 -4.76 -6.57 -0.92
N CYS A 607 -3.53 -6.85 -0.49
CA CYS A 607 -2.94 -8.18 -0.63
C CYS A 607 -3.73 -9.26 0.15
N VAL A 608 -4.34 -8.92 1.30
CA VAL A 608 -5.17 -9.86 2.06
C VAL A 608 -6.54 -10.07 1.40
N HIS A 609 -7.16 -9.01 0.89
CA HIS A 609 -8.37 -9.10 0.05
C HIS A 609 -8.13 -10.06 -1.13
N ASP A 610 -7.04 -9.85 -1.86
CA ASP A 610 -6.70 -10.65 -3.04
C ASP A 610 -6.20 -12.06 -2.69
N LEU A 611 -5.73 -12.31 -1.46
CA LEU A 611 -5.50 -13.67 -0.95
C LEU A 611 -6.80 -14.37 -0.52
N LEU A 612 -7.83 -13.65 -0.09
CA LEU A 612 -9.11 -14.22 0.33
C LEU A 612 -10.00 -14.56 -0.89
N ASP A 613 -9.95 -13.77 -1.96
CA ASP A 613 -10.64 -14.07 -3.22
C ASP A 613 -10.16 -15.41 -3.83
N PRO A 614 -11.04 -16.42 -4.01
CA PRO A 614 -10.69 -17.68 -4.66
C PRO A 614 -10.43 -17.59 -6.18
N MET A 615 -10.79 -16.47 -6.82
CA MET A 615 -10.58 -16.22 -8.25
C MET A 615 -9.28 -15.45 -8.55
N SER A 616 -8.71 -14.80 -7.54
CA SER A 616 -7.46 -14.06 -7.63
C SER A 616 -6.24 -14.98 -7.83
N PRO A 617 -5.23 -14.56 -8.61
CA PRO A 617 -4.01 -15.32 -8.82
C PRO A 617 -3.09 -15.36 -7.59
N VAL A 618 -3.32 -14.51 -6.57
CA VAL A 618 -2.51 -14.46 -5.35
C VAL A 618 -2.66 -15.76 -4.54
N TYR A 619 -1.54 -16.38 -4.18
CA TYR A 619 -1.50 -17.58 -3.32
C TYR A 619 -0.90 -17.33 -1.94
N ALA A 620 -0.11 -16.27 -1.78
CA ALA A 620 0.43 -15.85 -0.50
C ALA A 620 0.52 -14.32 -0.39
N VAL A 621 0.53 -13.82 0.85
CA VAL A 621 1.04 -12.49 1.18
C VAL A 621 2.34 -12.67 1.95
N SER A 622 3.41 -11.95 1.59
CA SER A 622 4.66 -11.95 2.36
C SER A 622 4.96 -10.57 2.93
N THR A 623 5.13 -10.56 4.25
CA THR A 623 5.64 -9.46 5.05
C THR A 623 6.03 -10.03 6.42
N ASP A 624 6.28 -9.16 7.39
CA ASP A 624 6.75 -9.52 8.72
C ASP A 624 5.72 -10.33 9.50
N ASP A 625 6.20 -11.30 10.29
CA ASP A 625 5.37 -12.28 10.97
C ASP A 625 4.34 -11.68 11.95
N VAL A 626 4.70 -10.58 12.59
CA VAL A 626 3.81 -9.81 13.47
C VAL A 626 2.70 -9.05 12.72
N ILE A 627 2.97 -8.57 11.49
CA ILE A 627 1.95 -7.95 10.62
C ILE A 627 0.97 -9.02 10.13
N LEU A 628 1.51 -10.15 9.65
CA LEU A 628 0.72 -11.28 9.18
C LEU A 628 -0.13 -11.91 10.31
N ALA A 629 0.37 -11.95 11.54
CA ALA A 629 -0.40 -12.39 12.69
C ALA A 629 -1.65 -11.52 12.94
N GLY A 630 -1.58 -10.21 12.70
CA GLY A 630 -2.73 -9.30 12.68
C GLY A 630 -3.83 -9.75 11.71
N PHE A 631 -3.46 -10.01 10.46
CA PHE A 631 -4.41 -10.42 9.43
C PHE A 631 -4.95 -11.86 9.63
N VAL A 632 -4.13 -12.79 10.15
CA VAL A 632 -4.62 -14.13 10.54
C VAL A 632 -5.58 -14.06 11.73
N LYS A 633 -5.33 -13.20 12.73
CA LYS A 633 -6.23 -13.01 13.88
C LYS A 633 -7.61 -12.50 13.46
N ASN A 634 -7.68 -11.68 12.41
CA ASN A 634 -8.95 -11.20 11.86
C ASN A 634 -9.66 -12.20 10.92
N ASN A 635 -8.93 -13.17 10.33
CA ASN A 635 -9.47 -14.18 9.41
C ASN A 635 -9.08 -15.62 9.84
N PRO A 636 -9.35 -16.03 11.09
CA PRO A 636 -8.75 -17.22 11.70
C PRO A 636 -9.24 -18.54 11.11
N THR A 637 -10.37 -18.51 10.39
CA THR A 637 -10.96 -19.65 9.67
C THR A 637 -10.34 -19.88 8.30
N GLU A 638 -10.05 -18.80 7.56
CA GLU A 638 -9.55 -18.88 6.18
C GLU A 638 -8.03 -18.81 6.03
N LEU A 639 -7.31 -18.10 6.91
CA LEU A 639 -5.88 -17.83 6.75
C LEU A 639 -5.02 -18.56 7.78
N LYS A 640 -3.80 -18.94 7.37
CA LYS A 640 -2.72 -19.41 8.24
C LYS A 640 -1.42 -18.69 7.89
N ARG A 641 -0.57 -18.51 8.88
CA ARG A 641 0.82 -18.08 8.71
C ARG A 641 1.70 -19.32 8.56
N LEU A 642 2.69 -19.27 7.67
CA LEU A 642 3.77 -20.26 7.57
C LEU A 642 4.87 -19.93 8.58
N ASP A 643 5.77 -20.88 8.84
CA ASP A 643 6.87 -20.69 9.80
C ASP A 643 7.71 -19.44 9.47
N SER A 644 8.15 -18.72 10.51
CA SER A 644 8.99 -17.52 10.36
C SER A 644 10.38 -17.94 9.90
N GLY A 645 10.82 -17.45 8.74
CA GLY A 645 12.15 -17.68 8.18
C GLY A 645 13.22 -16.75 8.77
N PRO A 646 14.52 -17.02 8.48
CA PRO A 646 15.61 -16.19 8.94
C PRO A 646 15.56 -14.79 8.34
N GLY A 647 15.41 -13.80 9.21
CA GLY A 647 15.42 -12.37 8.93
C GLY A 647 15.13 -11.63 10.23
N ALA A 648 15.69 -10.43 10.37
CA ALA A 648 15.60 -9.66 11.61
C ALA A 648 15.45 -8.18 11.24
N GLU A 649 14.23 -7.78 10.85
CA GLU A 649 13.95 -6.39 10.52
C GLU A 649 13.65 -5.61 11.79
N GLY A 650 14.64 -4.83 12.23
CA GLY A 650 14.49 -3.91 13.34
C GLY A 650 13.59 -2.74 12.94
N TYR A 651 12.44 -2.57 13.59
CA TYR A 651 11.60 -1.40 13.39
C TYR A 651 12.10 -0.24 14.25
N GLY A 652 12.34 0.90 13.61
CA GLY A 652 12.73 2.15 14.27
C GLY A 652 11.59 3.16 14.29
N VAL A 653 11.66 4.09 15.24
CA VAL A 653 10.94 5.36 15.16
C VAL A 653 11.70 6.23 14.17
N ALA A 654 11.06 6.62 13.07
CA ALA A 654 11.67 7.43 12.03
C ALA A 654 11.36 8.92 12.21
N MET A 655 12.30 9.77 11.83
CA MET A 655 12.37 11.18 12.23
C MET A 655 13.05 11.98 11.12
N ASN A 656 12.81 13.29 11.05
CA ASN A 656 13.56 14.17 10.15
C ASN A 656 15.06 14.17 10.56
N PRO A 657 16.04 13.99 9.64
CA PRO A 657 17.47 13.95 9.98
C PRO A 657 18.03 15.19 10.67
N ASP A 658 17.41 16.35 10.50
CA ASP A 658 17.82 17.59 11.15
C ASP A 658 17.35 17.68 12.62
N GLU A 659 16.30 16.93 13.00
CA GLU A 659 15.69 16.93 14.34
C GLU A 659 16.48 16.11 15.38
N LYS A 660 17.75 16.46 15.52
CA LYS A 660 18.74 15.79 16.39
C LYS A 660 18.39 15.90 17.87
N GLY A 661 17.71 16.97 18.29
CA GLY A 661 17.20 17.16 19.65
C GLY A 661 16.10 16.13 19.97
N LEU A 662 15.06 16.09 19.13
CA LEU A 662 13.99 15.09 19.23
C LEU A 662 14.54 13.66 19.20
N LYS A 663 15.51 13.35 18.31
CA LYS A 663 16.16 12.03 18.29
C LYS A 663 16.87 11.71 19.61
N GLY A 664 17.55 12.68 20.22
CA GLY A 664 18.17 12.51 21.54
C GLY A 664 17.16 12.13 22.63
N GLU A 665 16.02 12.82 22.68
CA GLU A 665 14.93 12.54 23.60
C GLU A 665 14.28 11.17 23.34
N VAL A 666 13.87 10.86 22.11
CA VAL A 666 13.27 9.56 21.73
C VAL A 666 14.22 8.40 22.04
N CYS A 667 15.54 8.56 21.83
CA CYS A 667 16.55 7.58 22.23
C CYS A 667 16.74 7.47 23.75
N SER A 668 16.49 8.53 24.52
CA SER A 668 16.46 8.49 25.98
C SER A 668 15.25 7.69 26.48
N SER A 669 14.06 7.99 25.95
CA SER A 669 12.81 7.31 26.30
C SER A 669 12.80 5.84 25.87
N LEU A 670 13.31 5.51 24.68
CA LEU A 670 13.48 4.11 24.27
C LEU A 670 14.47 3.35 25.17
N ARG A 671 15.52 4.00 25.69
CA ARG A 671 16.43 3.36 26.67
C ARG A 671 15.69 3.02 27.96
N LYS A 672 14.87 3.93 28.51
CA LYS A 672 14.03 3.66 29.70
C LYS A 672 12.97 2.58 29.46
N ILE A 673 12.28 2.62 28.32
CA ILE A 673 11.30 1.60 27.92
C ILE A 673 11.96 0.20 27.88
N MET A 674 13.23 0.13 27.49
CA MET A 674 14.04 -1.08 27.48
C MET A 674 14.67 -1.46 28.84
N THR A 675 14.83 -0.56 29.80
CA THR A 675 15.34 -0.90 31.15
C THR A 675 14.22 -1.22 32.14
N ASP A 676 13.12 -0.49 32.08
CA ASP A 676 12.13 -0.37 33.18
C ASP A 676 10.99 -1.39 33.06
N GLY A 677 11.18 -2.46 32.28
CA GLY A 677 10.19 -3.53 32.03
C GLY A 677 8.98 -3.13 31.17
N VAL A 678 8.89 -1.87 30.73
CA VAL A 678 7.78 -1.36 29.91
C VAL A 678 7.70 -2.10 28.58
N TRP A 679 8.84 -2.39 27.94
CA TRP A 679 8.88 -3.17 26.70
C TRP A 679 8.31 -4.59 26.87
N GLU A 680 8.72 -5.33 27.90
CA GLU A 680 8.18 -6.66 28.20
C GLU A 680 6.67 -6.61 28.45
N LYS A 681 6.18 -5.58 29.16
CA LYS A 681 4.75 -5.40 29.38
C LYS A 681 3.99 -5.15 28.06
N LEU A 682 4.47 -4.21 27.23
CA LEU A 682 3.84 -3.92 25.94
C LEU A 682 3.89 -5.13 24.98
N TYR A 683 4.95 -5.94 25.04
CA TYR A 683 5.00 -7.22 24.32
C TYR A 683 3.95 -8.21 24.87
N ALA A 684 3.84 -8.36 26.19
CA ALA A 684 2.89 -9.28 26.81
C ALA A 684 1.43 -8.89 26.56
N ASP A 685 1.10 -7.60 26.69
CA ASP A 685 -0.26 -7.05 26.52
C ASP A 685 -0.74 -7.16 25.05
N HIS A 686 0.14 -6.91 24.07
CA HIS A 686 -0.24 -6.82 22.65
C HIS A 686 0.28 -7.96 21.77
N LEU A 687 1.56 -8.31 21.86
CA LEU A 687 2.25 -9.15 20.86
C LEU A 687 2.29 -10.64 21.22
N ALA A 688 2.43 -10.99 22.49
CA ALA A 688 2.38 -12.37 22.96
C ALA A 688 1.07 -13.10 22.56
N PRO A 689 -0.14 -12.53 22.78
CA PRO A 689 -1.39 -13.14 22.34
C PRO A 689 -1.61 -13.04 20.82
N LEU A 690 -0.92 -12.14 20.11
CA LEU A 690 -1.01 -11.99 18.67
C LEU A 690 -0.18 -13.05 17.93
N LEU A 691 1.07 -13.25 18.38
CA LEU A 691 2.03 -14.20 17.82
C LEU A 691 1.83 -15.64 18.31
N ASN A 692 0.93 -15.86 19.29
CA ASN A 692 0.82 -17.09 20.08
C ASN A 692 2.15 -17.50 20.73
N ARG A 693 2.86 -16.52 21.31
CA ARG A 693 4.23 -16.67 21.81
C ARG A 693 4.40 -15.95 23.16
N VAL A 694 4.23 -16.69 24.25
CA VAL A 694 4.26 -16.19 25.64
C VAL A 694 5.58 -15.48 25.97
N SER A 695 6.73 -16.10 25.66
CA SER A 695 8.04 -15.51 25.93
C SER A 695 8.53 -14.64 24.76
N PRO A 696 8.91 -13.37 24.97
CA PRO A 696 9.39 -12.50 23.91
C PRO A 696 10.62 -13.05 23.15
N PRO A 697 10.94 -12.50 21.96
CA PRO A 697 12.29 -12.59 21.43
C PRO A 697 13.28 -11.87 22.36
N ASN A 698 14.58 -12.08 22.14
CA ASN A 698 15.61 -11.31 22.86
C ASN A 698 15.34 -9.80 22.68
N LYS A 699 15.36 -9.06 23.81
CA LYS A 699 15.09 -7.62 23.84
C LYS A 699 15.94 -6.88 22.77
N PRO A 700 15.34 -5.99 21.95
CA PRO A 700 16.06 -5.28 20.90
C PRO A 700 17.27 -4.51 21.44
N LYS A 701 18.41 -4.63 20.76
CA LYS A 701 19.57 -3.76 20.99
C LYS A 701 19.32 -2.45 20.22
N LEU A 702 19.37 -1.31 20.91
CA LEU A 702 19.06 0.00 20.34
C LEU A 702 20.21 0.54 19.46
N THR A 703 20.46 -0.09 18.31
CA THR A 703 21.58 0.24 17.40
C THR A 703 21.60 1.68 16.90
N GLU A 704 20.44 2.32 16.80
CA GLU A 704 20.29 3.69 16.29
C GLU A 704 20.41 4.75 17.39
N CYS A 705 20.55 4.31 18.64
CA CYS A 705 20.67 5.15 19.84
C CYS A 705 22.02 4.92 20.53
N PRO A 706 23.14 5.41 19.96
CA PRO A 706 24.45 5.32 20.58
C PRO A 706 24.45 5.97 21.97
N SER A 707 25.34 5.45 22.84
CA SER A 707 25.50 5.82 24.24
C SER A 707 25.79 7.30 24.43
#